data_AF-A0A0Q6TQ23-F1
#
_entry.id   AF-A0A0Q6TQ23-F1
#
_cell.length_a   1.000
_cell.length_b   1.000
_cell.length_c   1.000
_cell.angle_alpha   90.00
_cell.angle_beta   90.00
_cell.angle_gamma   90.00
#
_symmetry.space_group_name_H-M   'P 1'
#
loop_
_entity.id
_entity.type
_entity.pdbx_description
1 polymer ?
#
loop_
_entity_poly.entity_id
_entity_poly.type
_entity_poly.pdbx_seq_one_letter_code
_entity_poly.pdbx_strand_id
1 'polypeptide(L)'
;MKRLKTSLAAALLATLSVALTSANAAGPLLLTDHPKNPQPQRWDTSKTVQVYTDIGPLTYKNDGSVFLNNAQADKITAFAVSQWSNVATSTWKATIDPKKFKKFNQVPSIGVDVKDGETAMKLYGQYNEGGLYVIYDQTGAVIEEVFGAPKDQVLGIAFAEIAEDRDGDGYPETIVKATAVMNGYVVAHEALDPENPWMPPPDIDGKRIAGVFTHEFGHAINLSHSQVNGQMAYFSDLDFYPLHPGVPGCVKPLASWNYYDPSASKIDPKYIETMFPFINPDTVNAQGKNPGLEMSTVDRPDDIAAISDLYPTAAYSKTRGSIAGTLYLKDGRTPYGGINIIARNVSAPLGDAISAQSGDKTQGKIGPDGRFRINNLKPGARYKLYTEEIVAGGYPTEPTALVSEAEYWNTNEQSIAASDLACTASAITAEAGVTKTANFYFNGYKDGVQYTPVTYGYLGSLSKDGERAAGTIDSIPFVWDSKKGIEWSPEGVLGVNSSITRDGRKMIVQADLNKNVIGYYDDGTPVTTNSATIWDTRTGRLTDLGNLNGDTCGGGSQIGYSASYGWALDATGSTAVGTAYLDKNGDGFCEGGFFGDTFVGGEIVPFIWTEKGGIKPLSMAGIDTANEPWHRAHAVSGNGRVVLGNSNFMKAYAWIDQGKPIDLYKVAGAVDAYAMTPDGSRVALQTEKDGLVFWDATKGTGKNAFTKTKVLKWCEDFPLLGMDVSCETEGAAYIQENFGPIPITSSDISDDGKVLIAQAGVWFSGIHGMLWIEDIGWIKLSDFFRTQGVAEAYRYGMDGTASINGKGNEMVGGIPGVPMTWYVDMKKAFVCKHGNSTEVGFPGEFVDEVKRGARMGRCEHLRPSDR
;
A
#
# COMPACT_ATOMS: atom_id res chain seq x y z
N MET A 1 -50.12 8.75 -0.57
CA MET A 1 -49.31 9.69 -1.40
C MET A 1 -47.91 9.81 -0.80
N LYS A 2 -46.88 9.73 -1.65
CA LYS A 2 -45.48 10.18 -1.45
C LYS A 2 -44.83 10.02 -0.06
N ARG A 3 -44.00 8.97 0.10
CA ARG A 3 -42.62 9.03 0.65
C ARG A 3 -41.84 7.74 0.29
N LEU A 4 -41.61 7.53 -1.01
CA LEU A 4 -40.60 6.62 -1.58
C LEU A 4 -39.91 7.38 -2.71
N LYS A 5 -38.74 7.97 -2.48
CA LYS A 5 -37.93 8.68 -3.51
C LYS A 5 -36.43 8.87 -3.19
N THR A 6 -35.90 8.28 -2.10
CA THR A 6 -34.54 8.60 -1.61
C THR A 6 -33.63 7.38 -1.40
N SER A 7 -34.04 6.17 -1.78
CA SER A 7 -33.28 4.93 -1.53
C SER A 7 -32.41 4.42 -2.67
N LEU A 8 -32.48 5.00 -3.89
CA LEU A 8 -31.65 4.55 -5.02
C LEU A 8 -30.29 5.27 -5.10
N ALA A 9 -30.26 6.60 -4.92
CA ALA A 9 -29.03 7.37 -5.06
C ALA A 9 -27.96 7.00 -4.00
N ALA A 10 -28.37 6.77 -2.75
CA ALA A 10 -27.46 6.36 -1.69
C ALA A 10 -26.90 4.93 -1.88
N ALA A 11 -27.62 4.06 -2.59
CA ALA A 11 -27.14 2.73 -2.93
C ALA A 11 -26.11 2.75 -4.07
N LEU A 12 -26.27 3.66 -5.06
CA LEU A 12 -25.32 3.84 -6.15
C LEU A 12 -24.04 4.61 -5.73
N LEU A 13 -24.16 5.65 -4.90
CA LEU A 13 -23.00 6.40 -4.40
C LEU A 13 -22.12 5.56 -3.46
N ALA A 14 -22.72 4.70 -2.63
CA ALA A 14 -21.95 3.77 -1.79
C ALA A 14 -21.21 2.69 -2.60
N THR A 15 -21.73 2.29 -3.77
CA THR A 15 -21.05 1.36 -4.68
C THR A 15 -20.06 2.02 -5.62
N LEU A 16 -19.93 3.36 -5.63
CA LEU A 16 -19.03 4.06 -6.55
C LEU A 16 -17.80 4.69 -5.90
N SER A 17 -17.82 4.84 -4.58
CA SER A 17 -16.60 5.02 -3.79
C SER A 17 -15.97 3.69 -3.34
N VAL A 18 -16.72 2.58 -3.42
CA VAL A 18 -16.25 1.21 -3.07
C VAL A 18 -16.89 0.17 -3.99
N ALA A 19 -16.36 0.02 -5.20
CA ALA A 19 -16.66 -1.11 -6.11
C ALA A 19 -15.55 -2.17 -6.10
N LEU A 20 -14.99 -2.48 -4.93
CA LEU A 20 -14.07 -3.59 -4.74
C LEU A 20 -14.86 -4.89 -4.55
N THR A 21 -15.16 -5.59 -5.65
CA THR A 21 -15.67 -6.98 -5.60
C THR A 21 -15.01 -7.85 -6.67
N SER A 22 -14.03 -8.62 -6.21
CA SER A 22 -13.74 -10.07 -6.37
C SER A 22 -14.23 -10.88 -7.60
N ALA A 23 -13.46 -11.74 -8.34
CA ALA A 23 -12.26 -12.61 -8.14
C ALA A 23 -11.25 -12.79 -9.34
N ASN A 24 -10.11 -13.48 -9.09
CA ASN A 24 -8.89 -13.80 -9.90
C ASN A 24 -8.33 -12.79 -10.92
N ALA A 25 -7.00 -12.71 -10.97
CA ALA A 25 -6.26 -12.61 -12.22
C ALA A 25 -6.17 -14.02 -12.85
N ALA A 26 -6.79 -14.37 -13.98
CA ALA A 26 -8.00 -13.81 -14.58
C ALA A 26 -9.23 -14.60 -14.10
N GLY A 27 -10.27 -13.95 -13.56
CA GLY A 27 -11.33 -14.61 -12.77
C GLY A 27 -12.74 -14.09 -12.90
N PRO A 28 -13.70 -14.62 -12.12
CA PRO A 28 -15.07 -14.17 -12.14
C PRO A 28 -15.26 -12.89 -11.31
N LEU A 29 -15.57 -11.76 -11.95
CA LEU A 29 -15.73 -10.42 -11.33
C LEU A 29 -16.86 -10.31 -10.28
N LEU A 30 -17.72 -11.33 -10.16
CA LEU A 30 -18.80 -11.40 -9.17
C LEU A 30 -19.06 -12.86 -8.81
N LEU A 31 -19.20 -13.16 -7.52
CA LEU A 31 -19.87 -14.37 -7.03
C LEU A 31 -21.22 -14.03 -6.40
N THR A 32 -22.07 -15.04 -6.30
CA THR A 32 -23.19 -15.07 -5.35
C THR A 32 -22.71 -14.77 -3.93
N ASP A 33 -23.55 -14.09 -3.14
CA ASP A 33 -23.27 -13.80 -1.73
C ASP A 33 -23.60 -15.00 -0.80
N HIS A 34 -23.58 -16.22 -1.34
CA HIS A 34 -23.88 -17.43 -0.57
C HIS A 34 -22.79 -17.68 0.49
N PRO A 35 -23.08 -17.55 1.79
CA PRO A 35 -22.09 -17.33 2.86
C PRO A 35 -21.19 -18.53 3.19
N LYS A 36 -21.40 -19.67 2.53
CA LYS A 36 -20.60 -20.90 2.69
C LYS A 36 -20.05 -21.47 1.38
N ASN A 37 -20.45 -20.92 0.24
CA ASN A 37 -20.20 -21.50 -1.08
C ASN A 37 -20.50 -20.48 -2.19
N PRO A 38 -19.83 -19.32 -2.22
CA PRO A 38 -20.06 -18.31 -3.23
C PRO A 38 -19.68 -18.91 -4.60
N GLN A 39 -20.55 -18.74 -5.59
CA GLN A 39 -20.37 -19.29 -6.94
C GLN A 39 -20.30 -18.17 -7.96
N PRO A 40 -19.51 -18.30 -9.05
CA PRO A 40 -19.46 -17.29 -10.09
C PRO A 40 -20.83 -17.03 -10.69
N GLN A 41 -21.22 -15.76 -10.74
CA GLN A 41 -22.38 -15.36 -11.53
C GLN A 41 -22.08 -15.64 -13.02
N ARG A 42 -23.04 -16.19 -13.76
CA ARG A 42 -22.83 -16.66 -15.14
C ARG A 42 -24.01 -16.36 -16.04
N TRP A 43 -23.73 -16.01 -17.29
CA TRP A 43 -24.73 -16.02 -18.35
C TRP A 43 -25.27 -17.43 -18.65
N ASP A 44 -26.57 -17.53 -18.93
CA ASP A 44 -27.22 -18.73 -19.46
C ASP A 44 -26.76 -19.01 -20.91
N THR A 45 -25.76 -19.87 -21.05
CA THR A 45 -25.17 -20.24 -22.36
C THR A 45 -26.03 -21.20 -23.20
N SER A 46 -27.26 -21.53 -22.78
CA SER A 46 -28.21 -22.26 -23.64
C SER A 46 -28.78 -21.39 -24.77
N LYS A 47 -28.61 -20.06 -24.67
CA LYS A 47 -29.09 -19.07 -25.63
C LYS A 47 -27.95 -18.12 -26.01
N THR A 48 -28.07 -17.50 -27.18
CA THR A 48 -27.21 -16.39 -27.58
C THR A 48 -27.62 -15.12 -26.83
N VAL A 49 -26.67 -14.45 -26.18
CA VAL A 49 -26.91 -13.15 -25.51
C VAL A 49 -27.22 -12.09 -26.57
N GLN A 50 -28.39 -11.46 -26.48
CA GLN A 50 -28.75 -10.37 -27.39
C GLN A 50 -27.95 -9.11 -27.04
N VAL A 51 -27.37 -8.48 -28.06
CA VAL A 51 -26.68 -7.19 -27.95
C VAL A 51 -27.65 -6.06 -28.30
N TYR A 52 -27.66 -5.03 -27.46
CA TYR A 52 -28.37 -3.77 -27.62
C TYR A 52 -27.35 -2.65 -27.72
N THR A 53 -27.56 -1.71 -28.64
CA THR A 53 -26.63 -0.59 -28.87
C THR A 53 -27.36 0.73 -28.92
N ASP A 54 -26.65 1.79 -28.57
CA ASP A 54 -27.12 3.15 -28.65
C ASP A 54 -27.45 3.61 -30.08
N ILE A 55 -28.05 4.79 -30.20
CA ILE A 55 -28.40 5.43 -31.47
C ILE A 55 -27.52 6.63 -31.83
N GLY A 56 -26.84 7.26 -30.86
CA GLY A 56 -25.87 8.34 -31.07
C GLY A 56 -24.55 7.87 -31.70
N PRO A 57 -23.68 8.80 -32.15
CA PRO A 57 -22.31 8.48 -32.53
C PRO A 57 -21.48 8.04 -31.31
N LEU A 58 -20.27 7.52 -31.53
CA LEU A 58 -19.34 7.29 -30.43
C LEU A 58 -18.62 8.57 -30.03
N THR A 59 -18.23 9.42 -30.97
CA THR A 59 -17.50 10.66 -30.64
C THR A 59 -17.61 11.72 -31.74
N TYR A 60 -17.38 12.97 -31.34
CA TYR A 60 -17.36 14.17 -32.16
C TYR A 60 -15.96 14.76 -32.20
N LYS A 61 -15.70 15.63 -33.18
CA LYS A 61 -14.56 16.54 -33.17
C LYS A 61 -14.85 17.79 -32.33
N ASN A 62 -13.82 18.58 -32.05
CA ASN A 62 -13.95 19.86 -31.35
C ASN A 62 -14.80 20.89 -32.12
N ASP A 63 -14.95 20.75 -33.45
CA ASP A 63 -15.85 21.57 -34.27
C ASP A 63 -17.33 21.11 -34.23
N GLY A 64 -17.64 20.04 -33.48
CA GLY A 64 -18.97 19.44 -33.36
C GLY A 64 -19.36 18.51 -34.53
N SER A 65 -18.48 18.26 -35.51
CA SER A 65 -18.71 17.27 -36.55
C SER A 65 -18.52 15.84 -36.03
N VAL A 66 -19.28 14.88 -36.57
CA VAL A 66 -19.19 13.46 -36.15
C VAL A 66 -17.86 12.87 -36.63
N PHE A 67 -17.09 12.29 -35.70
CA PHE A 67 -15.83 11.59 -36.04
C PHE A 67 -16.04 10.08 -36.21
N LEU A 68 -16.52 9.40 -35.15
CA LEU A 68 -16.94 7.98 -35.23
C LEU A 68 -18.46 7.90 -35.10
N ASN A 69 -19.13 7.58 -36.20
CA ASN A 69 -20.60 7.48 -36.22
C ASN A 69 -21.13 6.17 -35.61
N ASN A 70 -22.44 6.11 -35.35
CA ASN A 70 -23.12 4.95 -34.75
C ASN A 70 -22.82 3.62 -35.49
N ALA A 71 -22.72 3.64 -36.82
CA ALA A 71 -22.43 2.45 -37.62
C ALA A 71 -20.93 2.06 -37.65
N GLN A 72 -20.02 2.95 -37.23
CA GLN A 72 -18.64 2.60 -36.90
C GLN A 72 -18.60 2.00 -35.49
N ALA A 73 -19.25 2.63 -34.51
CA ALA A 73 -19.37 2.14 -33.14
C ALA A 73 -19.92 0.70 -33.09
N ASP A 74 -20.99 0.41 -33.86
CA ASP A 74 -21.55 -0.93 -33.99
C ASP A 74 -20.57 -1.97 -34.55
N LYS A 75 -19.66 -1.57 -35.45
CA LYS A 75 -18.64 -2.48 -35.99
C LYS A 75 -17.57 -2.78 -34.95
N ILE A 76 -17.19 -1.80 -34.13
CA ILE A 76 -16.26 -1.97 -33.01
C ILE A 76 -16.90 -2.88 -31.96
N THR A 77 -18.16 -2.62 -31.58
CA THR A 77 -18.97 -3.50 -30.73
C THR A 77 -19.04 -4.93 -31.27
N ALA A 78 -19.38 -5.10 -32.55
CA ALA A 78 -19.45 -6.42 -33.18
C ALA A 78 -18.09 -7.14 -33.21
N PHE A 79 -17.01 -6.43 -33.49
CA PHE A 79 -15.66 -6.98 -33.44
C PHE A 79 -15.31 -7.47 -32.03
N ALA A 80 -15.44 -6.60 -31.02
CA ALA A 80 -15.10 -6.90 -29.63
C ALA A 80 -15.95 -8.05 -29.05
N VAL A 81 -17.28 -8.04 -29.24
CA VAL A 81 -18.17 -9.14 -28.85
C VAL A 81 -17.81 -10.45 -29.58
N SER A 82 -17.33 -10.36 -30.83
CA SER A 82 -16.90 -11.55 -31.58
C SER A 82 -15.62 -12.18 -31.03
N GLN A 83 -14.70 -11.41 -30.42
CA GLN A 83 -13.48 -11.98 -29.82
C GLN A 83 -13.84 -13.02 -28.76
N TRP A 84 -14.63 -12.61 -27.76
CA TRP A 84 -15.16 -13.50 -26.72
C TRP A 84 -16.06 -14.61 -27.27
N SER A 85 -16.95 -14.30 -28.21
CA SER A 85 -17.85 -15.29 -28.82
C SER A 85 -17.12 -16.37 -29.63
N ASN A 86 -15.95 -16.06 -30.20
CA ASN A 86 -15.20 -16.97 -31.07
C ASN A 86 -14.21 -17.88 -30.31
N VAL A 87 -14.04 -17.72 -28.98
CA VAL A 87 -13.18 -18.60 -28.19
C VAL A 87 -13.71 -20.04 -28.22
N ALA A 88 -12.99 -20.91 -28.93
CA ALA A 88 -13.42 -22.28 -29.25
C ALA A 88 -13.60 -23.19 -28.02
N THR A 89 -12.96 -22.87 -26.90
CA THR A 89 -13.08 -23.60 -25.62
C THR A 89 -14.21 -23.09 -24.73
N SER A 90 -14.87 -21.98 -25.10
CA SER A 90 -15.98 -21.35 -24.36
C SER A 90 -17.36 -21.61 -25.00
N THR A 91 -18.38 -21.87 -24.17
CA THR A 91 -19.79 -21.97 -24.58
C THR A 91 -20.48 -20.62 -24.69
N TRP A 92 -19.91 -19.54 -24.14
CA TRP A 92 -20.53 -18.22 -24.19
C TRP A 92 -20.59 -17.68 -25.62
N LYS A 93 -21.76 -17.16 -26.03
CA LYS A 93 -22.01 -16.61 -27.37
C LYS A 93 -22.98 -15.43 -27.25
N ALA A 94 -22.68 -14.35 -27.95
CA ALA A 94 -23.59 -13.22 -28.12
C ALA A 94 -23.90 -12.98 -29.61
N THR A 95 -24.84 -12.08 -29.89
CA THR A 95 -25.08 -11.60 -31.25
C THR A 95 -23.83 -10.86 -31.74
N ILE A 96 -23.24 -11.30 -32.86
CA ILE A 96 -22.01 -10.70 -33.45
C ILE A 96 -22.26 -9.98 -34.79
N ASP A 97 -23.45 -10.09 -35.37
CA ASP A 97 -23.82 -9.38 -36.59
C ASP A 97 -24.45 -8.03 -36.21
N PRO A 98 -23.83 -6.88 -36.51
CA PRO A 98 -24.34 -5.57 -36.09
C PRO A 98 -25.71 -5.26 -36.69
N LYS A 99 -26.10 -5.90 -37.80
CA LYS A 99 -27.45 -5.77 -38.38
C LYS A 99 -28.55 -6.44 -37.54
N LYS A 100 -28.16 -7.26 -36.55
CA LYS A 100 -29.04 -7.96 -35.61
C LYS A 100 -28.95 -7.37 -34.19
N PHE A 101 -28.19 -6.31 -34.00
CA PHE A 101 -28.25 -5.55 -32.75
C PHE A 101 -29.60 -4.85 -32.66
N LYS A 102 -30.22 -4.92 -31.49
CA LYS A 102 -31.39 -4.08 -31.21
C LYS A 102 -30.91 -2.68 -30.86
N LYS A 103 -31.60 -1.67 -31.36
CA LYS A 103 -31.29 -0.27 -31.05
C LYS A 103 -32.07 0.20 -29.84
N PHE A 104 -31.55 1.13 -29.05
CA PHE A 104 -32.24 1.66 -27.87
C PHE A 104 -33.62 2.29 -28.21
N ASN A 105 -33.80 2.82 -29.42
CA ASN A 105 -35.11 3.27 -29.92
C ASN A 105 -36.11 2.14 -30.24
N GLN A 106 -35.67 0.89 -30.29
CA GLN A 106 -36.52 -0.30 -30.43
C GLN A 106 -36.93 -0.89 -29.07
N VAL A 107 -36.32 -0.44 -27.97
CA VAL A 107 -36.65 -0.84 -26.59
C VAL A 107 -37.58 0.22 -25.99
N PRO A 108 -38.88 -0.05 -25.79
CA PRO A 108 -39.87 0.99 -25.47
C PRO A 108 -39.62 1.75 -24.15
N SER A 109 -38.90 1.16 -23.20
CA SER A 109 -38.54 1.80 -21.92
C SER A 109 -37.36 2.78 -22.02
N ILE A 110 -36.52 2.65 -23.04
CA ILE A 110 -35.37 3.54 -23.28
C ILE A 110 -35.79 4.59 -24.31
N GLY A 111 -36.01 4.18 -25.56
CA GLY A 111 -36.61 4.99 -26.62
C GLY A 111 -35.76 6.18 -27.12
N VAL A 112 -34.57 6.40 -26.57
CA VAL A 112 -33.74 7.59 -26.79
C VAL A 112 -32.25 7.22 -26.94
N ASP A 113 -31.47 8.22 -27.36
CA ASP A 113 -30.01 8.29 -27.26
C ASP A 113 -29.59 8.44 -25.80
N VAL A 114 -28.57 7.70 -25.34
CA VAL A 114 -28.07 7.77 -23.96
C VAL A 114 -26.71 8.50 -23.93
N LYS A 115 -26.70 9.69 -23.33
CA LYS A 115 -25.61 10.66 -23.48
C LYS A 115 -25.33 11.53 -22.25
N ASP A 116 -26.14 11.34 -21.21
CA ASP A 116 -26.14 12.10 -19.96
C ASP A 116 -26.73 11.23 -18.84
N GLY A 117 -26.60 11.66 -17.58
CA GLY A 117 -27.10 10.92 -16.43
C GLY A 117 -28.63 10.73 -16.45
N GLU A 118 -29.39 11.73 -16.93
CA GLU A 118 -30.85 11.65 -17.00
C GLU A 118 -31.31 10.51 -17.95
N THR A 119 -30.71 10.43 -19.14
CA THR A 119 -31.02 9.39 -20.13
C THR A 119 -30.49 8.03 -19.69
N ALA A 120 -29.31 7.96 -19.06
CA ALA A 120 -28.73 6.72 -18.55
C ALA A 120 -29.57 6.05 -17.45
N MET A 121 -30.28 6.82 -16.61
CA MET A 121 -31.17 6.27 -15.59
C MET A 121 -32.42 5.56 -16.13
N LYS A 122 -32.70 5.61 -17.45
CA LYS A 122 -33.69 4.73 -18.10
C LYS A 122 -33.17 3.31 -18.31
N LEU A 123 -31.85 3.15 -18.26
CA LEU A 123 -31.14 1.91 -18.50
C LEU A 123 -30.71 1.28 -17.18
N TYR A 124 -29.98 1.99 -16.32
CA TYR A 124 -29.47 1.44 -15.07
C TYR A 124 -30.57 1.07 -14.05
N GLY A 125 -30.46 -0.11 -13.47
CA GLY A 125 -31.42 -0.70 -12.54
C GLY A 125 -32.70 -1.24 -13.22
N GLN A 126 -32.76 -1.29 -14.55
CA GLN A 126 -33.96 -1.70 -15.31
C GLN A 126 -33.67 -2.93 -16.18
N TYR A 127 -34.53 -3.96 -16.12
CA TYR A 127 -34.36 -5.22 -16.86
C TYR A 127 -34.37 -5.06 -18.39
N ASN A 128 -35.24 -4.19 -18.93
CA ASN A 128 -35.26 -3.72 -20.33
C ASN A 128 -35.28 -4.78 -21.45
N GLU A 129 -35.71 -6.02 -21.17
CA GLU A 129 -35.74 -7.25 -22.02
C GLU A 129 -34.59 -8.25 -21.76
N GLY A 130 -33.52 -7.84 -21.08
CA GLY A 130 -32.35 -8.65 -20.80
C GLY A 130 -31.38 -8.76 -22.00
N GLY A 131 -30.08 -8.85 -21.72
CA GLY A 131 -29.00 -8.84 -22.70
C GLY A 131 -27.85 -7.90 -22.34
N LEU A 132 -26.93 -7.71 -23.30
CA LEU A 132 -25.78 -6.80 -23.19
C LEU A 132 -26.15 -5.44 -23.80
N TYR A 133 -26.13 -4.37 -23.01
CA TYR A 133 -26.41 -3.01 -23.47
C TYR A 133 -25.12 -2.21 -23.59
N VAL A 134 -24.89 -1.60 -24.76
CA VAL A 134 -23.70 -0.79 -25.04
C VAL A 134 -24.11 0.66 -25.29
N ILE A 135 -23.75 1.54 -24.34
CA ILE A 135 -23.92 2.99 -24.39
C ILE A 135 -22.70 3.59 -25.09
N TYR A 136 -22.93 4.57 -25.96
CA TYR A 136 -21.89 5.32 -26.64
C TYR A 136 -21.85 6.74 -26.05
N ASP A 137 -21.11 6.93 -24.94
CA ASP A 137 -21.11 8.19 -24.17
C ASP A 137 -20.24 9.24 -24.85
N GLN A 138 -20.88 10.07 -25.68
CA GLN A 138 -20.17 10.91 -26.66
C GLN A 138 -19.27 11.99 -26.05
N THR A 139 -19.57 12.41 -24.82
CA THR A 139 -18.86 13.50 -24.13
C THR A 139 -18.28 13.08 -22.79
N GLY A 140 -18.37 11.82 -22.40
CA GLY A 140 -17.99 11.33 -21.06
C GLY A 140 -18.94 11.76 -19.95
N ALA A 141 -20.14 12.23 -20.30
CA ALA A 141 -21.09 12.79 -19.33
C ALA A 141 -21.86 11.72 -18.56
N VAL A 142 -22.06 10.53 -19.14
CA VAL A 142 -22.59 9.38 -18.39
C VAL A 142 -21.56 8.94 -17.33
N ILE A 143 -20.27 8.96 -17.66
CA ILE A 143 -19.19 8.66 -16.71
C ILE A 143 -19.12 9.70 -15.57
N GLU A 144 -19.14 10.99 -15.88
CA GLU A 144 -19.13 12.04 -14.84
C GLU A 144 -20.41 12.06 -13.99
N GLU A 145 -21.59 12.02 -14.61
CA GLU A 145 -22.86 12.26 -13.91
C GLU A 145 -23.43 11.03 -13.20
N VAL A 146 -23.19 9.81 -13.70
CA VAL A 146 -23.66 8.56 -13.07
C VAL A 146 -22.61 7.97 -12.15
N PHE A 147 -21.35 7.95 -12.59
CA PHE A 147 -20.27 7.25 -11.89
C PHE A 147 -19.43 8.19 -11.01
N GLY A 148 -19.55 9.52 -11.16
CA GLY A 148 -18.75 10.48 -10.39
C GLY A 148 -17.26 10.45 -10.73
N ALA A 149 -16.88 9.78 -11.82
CA ALA A 149 -15.51 9.58 -12.24
C ALA A 149 -15.10 10.64 -13.28
N PRO A 150 -13.85 11.15 -13.27
CA PRO A 150 -13.38 12.08 -14.29
C PRO A 150 -13.35 11.44 -15.69
N LYS A 151 -14.00 12.08 -16.67
CA LYS A 151 -14.07 11.59 -18.07
C LYS A 151 -12.74 11.53 -18.81
N ASP A 152 -11.71 12.17 -18.28
CA ASP A 152 -10.33 12.14 -18.78
C ASP A 152 -9.49 11.01 -18.17
N GLN A 153 -10.00 10.32 -17.14
CA GLN A 153 -9.29 9.25 -16.43
C GLN A 153 -9.88 7.85 -16.66
N VAL A 154 -11.15 7.74 -17.10
CA VAL A 154 -11.84 6.46 -17.31
C VAL A 154 -12.19 6.26 -18.79
N LEU A 155 -11.68 5.18 -19.40
CA LEU A 155 -11.87 4.89 -20.82
C LEU A 155 -13.21 4.19 -21.13
N GLY A 156 -13.74 3.46 -20.16
CA GLY A 156 -15.00 2.73 -20.23
C GLY A 156 -15.36 2.16 -18.86
N ILE A 157 -16.60 1.70 -18.71
CA ILE A 157 -17.06 0.95 -17.54
C ILE A 157 -18.05 -0.12 -18.01
N ALA A 158 -17.90 -1.35 -17.56
CA ALA A 158 -18.87 -2.42 -17.77
C ALA A 158 -18.97 -3.39 -16.61
N PHE A 159 -20.16 -3.96 -16.43
CA PHE A 159 -20.44 -4.94 -15.37
C PHE A 159 -21.72 -5.72 -15.66
N ALA A 160 -21.83 -6.91 -15.07
CA ALA A 160 -23.11 -7.60 -14.96
C ALA A 160 -24.01 -6.83 -13.96
N GLU A 161 -25.16 -6.37 -14.43
CA GLU A 161 -26.03 -5.44 -13.70
C GLU A 161 -27.16 -6.16 -12.96
N ILE A 162 -27.70 -7.23 -13.55
CA ILE A 162 -28.84 -7.98 -13.01
C ILE A 162 -28.59 -9.47 -13.18
N ALA A 163 -28.68 -10.20 -12.06
CA ALA A 163 -28.75 -11.65 -12.00
C ALA A 163 -30.10 -12.11 -11.43
N GLU A 164 -30.52 -13.30 -11.81
CA GLU A 164 -31.68 -14.03 -11.29
C GLU A 164 -31.21 -15.21 -10.44
N ASP A 165 -31.95 -15.51 -9.36
CA ASP A 165 -31.93 -16.81 -8.68
C ASP A 165 -32.77 -17.80 -9.51
N ARG A 166 -32.14 -18.84 -10.06
CA ARG A 166 -32.84 -19.85 -10.87
C ARG A 166 -32.87 -21.26 -10.28
N ASP A 167 -32.07 -21.55 -9.26
CA ASP A 167 -32.12 -22.85 -8.55
C ASP A 167 -32.97 -22.81 -7.26
N GLY A 168 -33.30 -21.61 -6.78
CA GLY A 168 -34.16 -21.34 -5.64
C GLY A 168 -33.44 -21.32 -4.29
N ASP A 169 -32.10 -21.21 -4.27
CA ASP A 169 -31.31 -21.17 -3.03
C ASP A 169 -31.33 -19.80 -2.31
N GLY A 170 -31.83 -18.75 -2.99
CA GLY A 170 -31.93 -17.38 -2.49
C GLY A 170 -30.79 -16.45 -2.90
N TYR A 171 -29.81 -16.90 -3.69
CA TYR A 171 -28.61 -16.12 -4.05
C TYR A 171 -28.42 -16.03 -5.58
N PRO A 172 -28.84 -14.93 -6.23
CA PRO A 172 -28.84 -14.79 -7.69
C PRO A 172 -27.53 -15.13 -8.39
N GLU A 173 -27.55 -16.16 -9.22
CA GLU A 173 -26.39 -16.76 -9.89
C GLU A 173 -26.40 -16.62 -11.42
N THR A 174 -27.58 -16.48 -12.04
CA THR A 174 -27.70 -16.38 -13.50
C THR A 174 -27.79 -14.93 -13.97
N ILE A 175 -26.73 -14.44 -14.62
CA ILE A 175 -26.71 -13.12 -15.26
C ILE A 175 -27.73 -13.06 -16.39
N VAL A 176 -28.58 -12.03 -16.36
CA VAL A 176 -29.59 -11.75 -17.38
C VAL A 176 -29.45 -10.38 -18.03
N LYS A 177 -28.71 -9.46 -17.40
CA LYS A 177 -28.37 -8.16 -17.99
C LYS A 177 -26.96 -7.74 -17.61
N ALA A 178 -26.22 -7.22 -18.58
CA ALA A 178 -25.01 -6.44 -18.35
C ALA A 178 -25.07 -5.13 -19.15
N THR A 179 -24.35 -4.13 -18.66
CA THR A 179 -24.25 -2.82 -19.28
C THR A 179 -22.78 -2.46 -19.44
N ALA A 180 -22.46 -1.81 -20.55
CA ALA A 180 -21.15 -1.30 -20.89
C ALA A 180 -21.30 0.14 -21.42
N VAL A 181 -20.56 1.10 -20.86
CA VAL A 181 -20.48 2.49 -21.33
C VAL A 181 -19.10 2.77 -21.87
N MET A 182 -19.03 3.13 -23.15
CA MET A 182 -17.77 3.39 -23.86
C MET A 182 -17.55 4.90 -23.91
N ASN A 183 -16.41 5.40 -23.42
CA ASN A 183 -16.15 6.82 -23.39
C ASN A 183 -15.74 7.35 -24.77
N GLY A 184 -16.57 8.20 -25.36
CA GLY A 184 -16.29 8.91 -26.59
C GLY A 184 -15.28 10.04 -26.46
N TYR A 185 -15.17 10.65 -25.27
CA TYR A 185 -14.35 11.83 -25.01
C TYR A 185 -12.85 11.56 -25.20
N VAL A 186 -12.39 10.38 -24.79
CA VAL A 186 -10.98 9.95 -24.83
C VAL A 186 -10.53 9.44 -26.20
N VAL A 187 -11.42 9.40 -27.21
CA VAL A 187 -11.04 8.96 -28.56
C VAL A 187 -10.26 10.08 -29.25
N ALA A 188 -8.97 9.85 -29.55
CA ALA A 188 -8.18 10.75 -30.39
C ALA A 188 -8.86 10.99 -31.77
N HIS A 189 -9.35 12.21 -31.99
CA HIS A 189 -10.23 12.56 -33.12
C HIS A 189 -9.71 13.71 -34.00
N GLU A 190 -8.78 14.52 -33.51
CA GLU A 190 -8.19 15.61 -34.28
C GLU A 190 -7.04 15.17 -35.18
N ALA A 191 -6.76 15.98 -36.21
CA ALA A 191 -5.57 15.80 -37.02
C ALA A 191 -4.29 16.13 -36.22
N LEU A 192 -3.17 15.51 -36.57
CA LEU A 192 -1.87 15.86 -36.02
C LEU A 192 -1.56 17.33 -36.33
N ASP A 193 -1.39 18.13 -35.29
CA ASP A 193 -0.94 19.51 -35.38
C ASP A 193 0.60 19.55 -35.53
N PRO A 194 1.15 20.14 -36.61
CA PRO A 194 2.59 20.30 -36.78
C PRO A 194 3.27 21.12 -35.67
N GLU A 195 2.54 22.00 -34.98
CA GLU A 195 3.05 22.78 -33.84
C GLU A 195 3.00 21.98 -32.53
N ASN A 196 2.16 20.94 -32.45
CA ASN A 196 2.02 20.04 -31.31
C ASN A 196 2.27 18.57 -31.70
N PRO A 197 3.52 18.19 -32.09
CA PRO A 197 3.86 16.85 -32.58
C PRO A 197 3.73 15.72 -31.54
N TRP A 198 3.38 16.06 -30.29
CA TRP A 198 3.12 15.14 -29.19
C TRP A 198 1.66 14.66 -29.13
N MET A 199 0.75 15.28 -29.88
CA MET A 199 -0.65 14.83 -29.95
C MET A 199 -0.74 13.44 -30.59
N PRO A 200 -1.65 12.57 -30.12
CA PRO A 200 -1.86 11.26 -30.75
C PRO A 200 -2.50 11.41 -32.13
N PRO A 201 -2.17 10.54 -33.11
CA PRO A 201 -2.82 10.54 -34.40
C PRO A 201 -4.29 10.12 -34.28
N PRO A 202 -5.21 10.59 -35.13
CA PRO A 202 -6.63 10.25 -35.01
C PRO A 202 -6.90 8.75 -35.18
N ASP A 203 -7.81 8.16 -34.39
CA ASP A 203 -8.26 6.77 -34.53
C ASP A 203 -9.43 6.65 -35.53
N ILE A 204 -9.14 6.92 -36.81
CA ILE A 204 -10.14 7.05 -37.90
C ILE A 204 -11.03 5.80 -38.06
N ASP A 205 -10.49 4.61 -37.78
CA ASP A 205 -11.22 3.34 -37.87
C ASP A 205 -11.78 2.86 -36.51
N GLY A 206 -11.47 3.54 -35.40
CA GLY A 206 -11.80 3.09 -34.04
C GLY A 206 -11.10 1.79 -33.62
N LYS A 207 -9.91 1.52 -34.17
CA LYS A 207 -9.16 0.27 -33.99
C LYS A 207 -8.36 0.20 -32.69
N ARG A 208 -8.01 1.36 -32.12
CA ARG A 208 -7.24 1.46 -30.88
C ARG A 208 -8.17 1.55 -29.68
N ILE A 209 -9.30 2.25 -29.82
CA ILE A 209 -10.40 2.19 -28.83
C ILE A 209 -11.09 0.81 -28.78
N ALA A 210 -10.98 -0.02 -29.83
CA ALA A 210 -11.47 -1.40 -29.83
C ALA A 210 -10.88 -2.27 -28.69
N GLY A 211 -9.69 -1.94 -28.18
CA GLY A 211 -9.13 -2.56 -26.98
C GLY A 211 -10.03 -2.39 -25.77
N VAL A 212 -10.47 -1.15 -25.53
CA VAL A 212 -11.39 -0.80 -24.43
C VAL A 212 -12.71 -1.57 -24.58
N PHE A 213 -13.34 -1.55 -25.76
CA PHE A 213 -14.57 -2.31 -26.00
C PHE A 213 -14.40 -3.80 -25.70
N THR A 214 -13.26 -4.39 -26.06
CA THR A 214 -13.00 -5.83 -25.83
C THR A 214 -12.78 -6.12 -24.35
N HIS A 215 -12.02 -5.28 -23.65
CA HIS A 215 -11.77 -5.36 -22.21
C HIS A 215 -13.06 -5.25 -21.39
N GLU A 216 -13.84 -4.18 -21.63
CA GLU A 216 -15.10 -3.91 -20.93
C GLU A 216 -16.14 -5.02 -21.16
N PHE A 217 -16.19 -5.59 -22.37
CA PHE A 217 -17.06 -6.74 -22.61
C PHE A 217 -16.61 -8.00 -21.84
N GLY A 218 -15.34 -8.09 -21.44
CA GLY A 218 -14.89 -9.06 -20.45
C GLY A 218 -15.61 -8.89 -19.11
N HIS A 219 -15.64 -7.67 -18.55
CA HIS A 219 -16.38 -7.37 -17.32
C HIS A 219 -17.89 -7.63 -17.44
N ALA A 220 -18.49 -7.29 -18.57
CA ALA A 220 -19.90 -7.62 -18.86
C ALA A 220 -20.19 -9.14 -18.98
N ILE A 221 -19.16 -9.94 -19.27
CA ILE A 221 -19.18 -11.41 -19.28
C ILE A 221 -18.92 -12.00 -17.88
N ASN A 222 -18.68 -11.12 -16.89
CA ASN A 222 -18.25 -11.39 -15.53
C ASN A 222 -16.78 -11.86 -15.43
N LEU A 223 -15.88 -11.28 -16.23
CA LEU A 223 -14.43 -11.48 -16.12
C LEU A 223 -13.76 -10.33 -15.40
N SER A 224 -12.74 -10.64 -14.61
CA SER A 224 -11.90 -9.74 -13.85
C SER A 224 -10.67 -9.30 -14.65
N HIS A 225 -10.01 -8.25 -14.16
CA HIS A 225 -8.63 -7.91 -14.50
C HIS A 225 -7.65 -9.09 -14.37
N SER A 226 -6.56 -9.06 -15.14
CA SER A 226 -5.48 -10.04 -15.06
C SER A 226 -4.08 -9.44 -15.21
N GLN A 227 -3.09 -10.08 -14.58
CA GLN A 227 -1.68 -9.66 -14.64
C GLN A 227 -0.80 -10.85 -15.04
N VAL A 228 -0.19 -10.76 -16.21
CA VAL A 228 0.79 -11.73 -16.72
C VAL A 228 1.99 -11.01 -17.31
N ASN A 229 1.73 -10.02 -18.18
CA ASN A 229 2.75 -9.27 -18.91
C ASN A 229 2.50 -7.75 -18.91
N GLY A 230 1.25 -7.30 -18.74
CA GLY A 230 0.88 -5.90 -18.85
C GLY A 230 1.60 -5.00 -17.85
N GLN A 231 1.88 -5.49 -16.63
CA GLN A 231 2.65 -4.78 -15.62
C GLN A 231 4.05 -4.42 -16.13
N MET A 232 4.72 -5.37 -16.80
CA MET A 232 6.02 -5.11 -17.43
C MET A 232 5.92 -4.10 -18.58
N ALA A 233 4.82 -4.13 -19.34
CA ALA A 233 4.63 -3.24 -20.47
C ALA A 233 4.43 -1.78 -20.04
N TYR A 234 3.64 -1.54 -19.01
CA TYR A 234 3.26 -0.18 -18.60
C TYR A 234 4.14 0.43 -17.51
N PHE A 235 4.66 -0.38 -16.57
CA PHE A 235 5.30 0.14 -15.35
C PHE A 235 6.79 -0.14 -15.23
N SER A 236 7.36 -1.00 -16.09
CA SER A 236 8.77 -1.38 -15.95
C SER A 236 9.73 -0.28 -16.40
N ASP A 237 10.48 0.27 -15.44
CA ASP A 237 11.56 1.21 -15.69
C ASP A 237 12.89 0.58 -15.25
N LEU A 238 13.90 0.53 -16.13
CA LEU A 238 15.15 -0.16 -15.81
C LEU A 238 16.03 0.55 -14.78
N ASP A 239 15.81 1.86 -14.57
CA ASP A 239 16.65 2.69 -13.72
C ASP A 239 16.16 2.70 -12.26
N PHE A 240 14.84 2.61 -12.02
CA PHE A 240 14.27 2.67 -10.66
C PHE A 240 13.14 1.68 -10.32
N TYR A 241 12.47 1.04 -11.29
CA TYR A 241 11.40 0.08 -11.02
C TYR A 241 11.37 -1.09 -12.03
N PRO A 242 12.43 -1.93 -12.07
CA PRO A 242 12.56 -2.98 -13.06
C PRO A 242 11.62 -4.16 -12.76
N LEU A 243 10.78 -4.52 -13.73
CA LEU A 243 9.86 -5.66 -13.65
C LEU A 243 10.33 -6.84 -14.52
N HIS A 244 9.98 -8.04 -14.07
CA HIS A 244 10.63 -9.29 -14.47
C HIS A 244 9.61 -10.32 -15.00
N PRO A 245 9.91 -11.06 -16.08
CA PRO A 245 9.06 -12.16 -16.56
C PRO A 245 9.27 -13.45 -15.73
N GLY A 246 9.23 -13.31 -14.40
CA GLY A 246 9.70 -14.30 -13.43
C GLY A 246 10.13 -13.65 -12.12
N VAL A 247 10.69 -14.44 -11.21
CA VAL A 247 11.18 -13.96 -9.92
C VAL A 247 12.34 -12.95 -10.11
N PRO A 248 12.30 -11.77 -9.47
CA PRO A 248 13.40 -10.80 -9.47
C PRO A 248 14.74 -11.41 -9.04
N GLY A 249 15.84 -10.96 -9.65
CA GLY A 249 17.18 -11.53 -9.44
C GLY A 249 17.42 -12.90 -10.11
N CYS A 250 16.37 -13.69 -10.36
CA CYS A 250 16.48 -15.00 -11.03
C CYS A 250 16.38 -14.90 -12.56
N VAL A 251 15.75 -13.83 -13.08
CA VAL A 251 15.68 -13.51 -14.52
C VAL A 251 16.01 -12.03 -14.76
N LYS A 252 16.47 -11.69 -15.96
CA LYS A 252 16.66 -10.27 -16.35
C LYS A 252 15.31 -9.55 -16.47
N PRO A 253 15.21 -8.27 -16.10
CA PRO A 253 14.01 -7.48 -16.33
C PRO A 253 13.78 -7.21 -17.82
N LEU A 254 12.58 -6.79 -18.16
CA LEU A 254 12.22 -6.24 -19.47
C LEU A 254 11.83 -4.78 -19.30
N ALA A 255 12.25 -3.92 -20.22
CA ALA A 255 11.82 -2.51 -20.21
C ALA A 255 10.37 -2.38 -20.70
N SER A 256 9.69 -1.30 -20.29
CA SER A 256 8.37 -0.92 -20.81
C SER A 256 8.36 -0.83 -22.35
N TRP A 257 7.19 -1.02 -22.94
CA TRP A 257 7.07 -1.12 -24.41
C TRP A 257 7.47 0.18 -25.14
N ASN A 258 7.32 1.31 -24.45
CA ASN A 258 7.64 2.66 -24.89
C ASN A 258 8.88 3.25 -24.20
N TYR A 259 9.69 2.44 -23.49
CA TYR A 259 10.90 2.88 -22.79
C TYR A 259 11.82 3.73 -23.69
N TYR A 260 12.49 4.74 -23.14
CA TYR A 260 13.19 5.73 -23.95
C TYR A 260 14.41 5.16 -24.70
N ASP A 261 15.23 4.31 -24.06
CA ASP A 261 16.43 3.75 -24.68
C ASP A 261 16.06 2.77 -25.83
N PRO A 262 16.48 3.01 -27.09
CA PRO A 262 16.25 2.08 -28.20
C PRO A 262 17.05 0.77 -28.08
N SER A 263 18.09 0.70 -27.25
CA SER A 263 18.92 -0.49 -27.04
C SER A 263 18.33 -1.49 -26.03
N ALA A 264 17.45 -1.03 -25.15
CA ALA A 264 16.83 -1.82 -24.11
C ALA A 264 15.96 -2.97 -24.65
N SER A 265 15.96 -4.11 -23.93
CA SER A 265 15.09 -5.26 -24.23
C SER A 265 13.66 -4.98 -23.77
N LYS A 266 12.87 -4.33 -24.63
CA LYS A 266 11.47 -3.95 -24.38
C LYS A 266 10.53 -5.13 -24.55
N ILE A 267 9.44 -5.16 -23.78
CA ILE A 267 8.33 -6.05 -24.06
C ILE A 267 7.51 -5.56 -25.27
N ASP A 268 7.07 -6.50 -26.10
CA ASP A 268 6.24 -6.23 -27.28
C ASP A 268 4.76 -6.14 -26.87
N PRO A 269 4.01 -5.05 -27.15
CA PRO A 269 2.63 -4.87 -26.70
C PRO A 269 1.66 -6.01 -27.05
N LYS A 270 1.94 -6.78 -28.11
CA LYS A 270 1.19 -8.01 -28.47
C LYS A 270 1.15 -9.10 -27.39
N TYR A 271 1.98 -9.00 -26.36
CA TYR A 271 2.01 -9.94 -25.24
C TYR A 271 1.15 -9.48 -24.05
N ILE A 272 0.58 -8.27 -24.10
CA ILE A 272 -0.33 -7.77 -23.07
C ILE A 272 -1.67 -8.54 -23.18
N GLU A 273 -2.14 -9.01 -22.03
CA GLU A 273 -3.45 -9.61 -21.79
C GLU A 273 -4.59 -8.60 -21.96
N THR A 274 -5.66 -8.98 -22.68
CA THR A 274 -6.82 -8.10 -22.94
C THR A 274 -7.40 -7.58 -21.63
N MET A 275 -7.45 -8.42 -20.59
CA MET A 275 -7.95 -8.03 -19.27
C MET A 275 -6.92 -7.28 -18.39
N PHE A 276 -5.77 -6.82 -18.90
CA PHE A 276 -4.90 -5.94 -18.10
C PHE A 276 -5.59 -4.58 -17.83
N PRO A 277 -5.66 -4.07 -16.58
CA PRO A 277 -6.44 -2.89 -16.19
C PRO A 277 -6.05 -1.55 -16.84
N PHE A 278 -4.93 -1.50 -17.57
CA PHE A 278 -4.44 -0.25 -18.19
C PHE A 278 -4.38 -0.41 -19.70
N ILE A 279 -5.06 0.49 -20.41
CA ILE A 279 -5.10 0.54 -21.87
C ILE A 279 -4.60 1.92 -22.30
N ASN A 280 -3.74 1.96 -23.32
CA ASN A 280 -3.32 3.19 -23.97
C ASN A 280 -3.73 3.14 -25.45
N PRO A 281 -4.87 3.78 -25.84
CA PRO A 281 -5.34 3.84 -27.21
C PRO A 281 -4.65 4.94 -28.03
N ASP A 282 -3.81 5.78 -27.43
CA ASP A 282 -3.33 7.03 -28.04
C ASP A 282 -1.90 6.94 -28.54
N THR A 283 -1.01 6.34 -27.76
CA THR A 283 0.42 6.31 -28.05
C THR A 283 0.72 5.25 -29.12
N VAL A 284 1.30 5.68 -30.23
CA VAL A 284 1.73 4.81 -31.34
C VAL A 284 3.26 4.90 -31.47
N ASN A 285 3.95 3.76 -31.47
CA ASN A 285 5.41 3.78 -31.66
C ASN A 285 5.83 3.93 -33.13
N ALA A 286 7.13 4.13 -33.38
CA ALA A 286 7.68 4.30 -34.72
C ALA A 286 7.46 3.10 -35.69
N GLN A 287 7.01 1.95 -35.18
CA GLN A 287 6.65 0.76 -35.96
C GLN A 287 5.13 0.61 -36.14
N GLY A 288 4.33 1.61 -35.74
CA GLY A 288 2.87 1.61 -35.87
C GLY A 288 2.13 0.76 -34.83
N LYS A 289 2.82 0.26 -33.80
CA LYS A 289 2.18 -0.53 -32.72
C LYS A 289 1.58 0.37 -31.66
N ASN A 290 0.48 -0.08 -31.09
CA ASN A 290 -0.26 0.59 -30.03
C ASN A 290 -0.86 -0.48 -29.08
N PRO A 291 -0.75 -0.34 -27.75
CA PRO A 291 -1.33 -1.30 -26.80
C PRO A 291 -2.83 -1.49 -26.94
N GLY A 292 -3.62 -0.42 -27.11
CA GLY A 292 -5.07 -0.52 -27.30
C GLY A 292 -5.49 -1.39 -28.50
N LEU A 293 -4.73 -1.33 -29.61
CA LEU A 293 -4.92 -2.24 -30.74
C LEU A 293 -4.59 -3.71 -30.38
N GLU A 294 -3.46 -3.94 -29.71
CA GLU A 294 -2.98 -5.30 -29.41
C GLU A 294 -3.81 -5.99 -28.31
N MET A 295 -4.40 -5.21 -27.39
CA MET A 295 -5.35 -5.69 -26.37
C MET A 295 -6.76 -5.95 -26.93
N SER A 296 -7.03 -5.61 -28.19
CA SER A 296 -8.35 -5.77 -28.82
C SER A 296 -8.67 -7.21 -29.29
N THR A 297 -7.79 -8.19 -29.03
CA THR A 297 -7.99 -9.58 -29.47
C THR A 297 -7.83 -10.60 -28.33
N VAL A 298 -8.83 -11.49 -28.21
CA VAL A 298 -8.85 -12.56 -27.20
C VAL A 298 -8.09 -13.78 -27.73
N ASP A 299 -6.77 -13.63 -27.84
CA ASP A 299 -5.87 -14.65 -28.37
C ASP A 299 -4.60 -14.89 -27.53
N ARG A 300 -4.47 -14.25 -26.36
CA ARG A 300 -3.52 -14.68 -25.32
C ARG A 300 -4.06 -15.93 -24.59
N PRO A 301 -3.19 -16.86 -24.13
CA PRO A 301 -3.64 -18.03 -23.38
C PRO A 301 -4.34 -17.72 -22.06
N ASP A 302 -4.04 -16.58 -21.43
CA ASP A 302 -4.67 -16.09 -20.20
C ASP A 302 -6.13 -15.67 -20.44
N ASP A 303 -6.38 -14.77 -21.40
CA ASP A 303 -7.74 -14.33 -21.77
C ASP A 303 -8.62 -15.52 -22.24
N ILE A 304 -8.02 -16.47 -22.97
CA ILE A 304 -8.70 -17.72 -23.35
C ILE A 304 -9.03 -18.59 -22.11
N ALA A 305 -8.15 -18.65 -21.12
CA ALA A 305 -8.40 -19.37 -19.88
C ALA A 305 -9.55 -18.72 -19.08
N ALA A 306 -9.52 -17.40 -18.92
CA ALA A 306 -10.52 -16.61 -18.19
C ALA A 306 -11.96 -16.97 -18.59
N ILE A 307 -12.28 -16.80 -19.88
CA ILE A 307 -13.62 -17.09 -20.39
C ILE A 307 -13.94 -18.60 -20.44
N SER A 308 -12.94 -19.45 -20.66
CA SER A 308 -13.15 -20.91 -20.72
C SER A 308 -13.34 -21.55 -19.35
N ASP A 309 -12.82 -20.95 -18.29
CA ASP A 309 -13.02 -21.40 -16.91
C ASP A 309 -14.43 -21.04 -16.41
N LEU A 310 -14.95 -19.88 -16.83
CA LEU A 310 -16.29 -19.43 -16.50
C LEU A 310 -17.38 -20.07 -17.38
N TYR A 311 -17.09 -20.35 -18.65
CA TYR A 311 -18.04 -20.93 -19.61
C TYR A 311 -17.47 -22.17 -20.34
N PRO A 312 -17.06 -23.24 -19.63
CA PRO A 312 -16.31 -24.35 -20.22
C PRO A 312 -17.12 -25.17 -21.23
N THR A 313 -16.56 -25.39 -22.42
CA THR A 313 -17.01 -26.47 -23.30
C THR A 313 -16.72 -27.84 -22.68
N ALA A 314 -17.53 -28.85 -23.00
CA ALA A 314 -17.37 -30.23 -22.52
C ALA A 314 -16.05 -30.92 -22.95
N ALA A 315 -15.25 -30.28 -23.83
CA ALA A 315 -13.94 -30.71 -24.28
C ALA A 315 -12.77 -29.98 -23.58
N TYR A 316 -12.98 -28.78 -23.05
CA TYR A 316 -11.92 -27.90 -22.54
C TYR A 316 -11.08 -28.59 -21.44
N SER A 317 -11.73 -29.07 -20.38
CA SER A 317 -11.05 -29.78 -19.28
C SER A 317 -10.45 -31.13 -19.66
N LYS A 318 -10.80 -31.69 -20.84
CA LYS A 318 -10.28 -32.97 -21.35
C LYS A 318 -9.10 -32.80 -22.32
N THR A 319 -9.00 -31.66 -22.98
CA THR A 319 -7.97 -31.38 -24.00
C THR A 319 -6.85 -30.47 -23.49
N ARG A 320 -7.05 -29.80 -22.36
CA ARG A 320 -6.04 -28.94 -21.70
C ARG A 320 -5.51 -29.61 -20.44
N GLY A 321 -4.32 -29.18 -20.02
CA GLY A 321 -3.78 -29.48 -18.69
C GLY A 321 -4.16 -28.40 -17.67
N SER A 322 -3.98 -28.71 -16.40
CA SER A 322 -4.17 -27.77 -15.31
C SER A 322 -3.13 -27.97 -14.22
N ILE A 323 -2.85 -26.92 -13.45
CA ILE A 323 -2.08 -26.97 -12.21
C ILE A 323 -2.93 -26.31 -11.12
N ALA A 324 -2.98 -26.92 -9.94
CA ALA A 324 -3.72 -26.39 -8.80
C ALA A 324 -2.96 -26.64 -7.50
N GLY A 325 -3.20 -25.80 -6.50
CA GLY A 325 -2.64 -25.97 -5.18
C GLY A 325 -3.09 -24.88 -4.23
N THR A 326 -2.34 -24.71 -3.14
CA THR A 326 -2.58 -23.68 -2.13
C THR A 326 -1.26 -22.98 -1.81
N LEU A 327 -1.28 -21.65 -1.76
CA LEU A 327 -0.24 -20.83 -1.15
C LEU A 327 -0.47 -20.77 0.35
N TYR A 328 0.55 -21.14 1.12
CA TYR A 328 0.56 -21.09 2.58
C TYR A 328 1.57 -20.09 3.10
N LEU A 329 1.28 -19.52 4.26
CA LEU A 329 2.29 -18.88 5.09
C LEU A 329 3.38 -19.88 5.51
N LYS A 330 4.51 -19.37 6.01
CA LYS A 330 5.63 -20.18 6.50
C LYS A 330 5.25 -21.24 7.54
N ASP A 331 4.13 -21.07 8.25
CA ASP A 331 3.60 -22.05 9.20
C ASP A 331 3.24 -23.41 8.54
N GLY A 332 3.05 -23.42 7.22
CA GLY A 332 2.68 -24.57 6.41
C GLY A 332 1.22 -25.02 6.55
N ARG A 333 0.34 -24.14 7.07
CA ARG A 333 -1.05 -24.46 7.41
C ARG A 333 -2.03 -23.34 7.10
N THR A 334 -1.67 -22.09 7.35
CA THR A 334 -2.52 -20.92 7.12
C THR A 334 -2.49 -20.55 5.64
N PRO A 335 -3.62 -20.63 4.91
CA PRO A 335 -3.67 -20.24 3.51
C PRO A 335 -3.53 -18.71 3.36
N TYR A 336 -2.89 -18.25 2.28
CA TYR A 336 -2.70 -16.83 2.01
C TYR A 336 -3.26 -16.42 0.63
N GLY A 337 -4.22 -15.51 0.64
CA GLY A 337 -4.92 -14.99 -0.54
C GLY A 337 -4.35 -13.66 -1.05
N GLY A 338 -4.77 -13.26 -2.25
CA GLY A 338 -4.45 -11.95 -2.85
C GLY A 338 -3.21 -11.92 -3.77
N ILE A 339 -2.37 -12.98 -3.75
CA ILE A 339 -1.11 -13.06 -4.49
C ILE A 339 -1.32 -13.61 -5.90
N ASN A 340 -0.60 -13.09 -6.90
CA ASN A 340 -0.63 -13.61 -8.26
C ASN A 340 0.28 -14.84 -8.40
N ILE A 341 -0.22 -15.90 -9.03
CA ILE A 341 0.53 -17.12 -9.34
C ILE A 341 0.58 -17.29 -10.85
N ILE A 342 1.77 -17.16 -11.46
CA ILE A 342 1.92 -17.24 -12.91
C ILE A 342 2.58 -18.56 -13.30
N ALA A 343 1.92 -19.35 -14.17
CA ALA A 343 2.54 -20.47 -14.88
C ALA A 343 3.08 -20.00 -16.24
N ARG A 344 4.41 -20.02 -16.40
CA ARG A 344 5.11 -19.52 -17.59
C ARG A 344 5.80 -20.65 -18.35
N ASN A 345 5.50 -20.82 -19.64
CA ASN A 345 6.07 -21.88 -20.47
C ASN A 345 7.57 -21.64 -20.72
N VAL A 346 8.40 -22.63 -20.39
CA VAL A 346 9.87 -22.59 -20.55
C VAL A 346 10.30 -22.32 -22.00
N SER A 347 9.51 -22.75 -22.99
CA SER A 347 9.85 -22.60 -24.42
C SER A 347 9.25 -21.36 -25.09
N ALA A 348 8.32 -20.66 -24.43
CA ALA A 348 7.61 -19.50 -24.98
C ALA A 348 7.18 -18.52 -23.86
N PRO A 349 8.12 -17.99 -23.06
CA PRO A 349 7.80 -17.40 -21.77
C PRO A 349 6.86 -16.18 -21.82
N LEU A 350 6.87 -15.37 -22.88
CA LEU A 350 5.93 -14.25 -23.02
C LEU A 350 4.63 -14.63 -23.75
N GLY A 351 4.66 -15.65 -24.61
CA GLY A 351 3.54 -16.03 -25.49
C GLY A 351 2.67 -17.19 -25.00
N ASP A 352 3.11 -17.90 -23.95
CA ASP A 352 2.38 -19.01 -23.32
C ASP A 352 2.59 -18.93 -21.81
N ALA A 353 1.85 -18.00 -21.20
CA ALA A 353 1.84 -17.71 -19.78
C ALA A 353 0.40 -17.43 -19.33
N ILE A 354 0.02 -17.93 -18.15
CA ILE A 354 -1.34 -17.85 -17.61
C ILE A 354 -1.23 -17.61 -16.09
N SER A 355 -2.08 -16.72 -15.58
CA SER A 355 -2.20 -16.34 -14.17
C SER A 355 -3.35 -17.06 -13.45
N ALA A 356 -3.24 -17.16 -12.12
CA ALA A 356 -4.33 -17.39 -11.18
C ALA A 356 -4.01 -16.63 -9.89
N GLN A 357 -4.95 -15.92 -9.31
CA GLN A 357 -4.76 -15.30 -7.98
C GLN A 357 -5.04 -16.33 -6.87
N SER A 358 -4.29 -16.28 -5.76
CA SER A 358 -4.59 -17.11 -4.60
C SER A 358 -5.83 -16.60 -3.85
N GLY A 359 -6.71 -17.51 -3.44
CA GLY A 359 -7.96 -17.19 -2.74
C GLY A 359 -9.12 -16.79 -3.65
N ASP A 360 -8.90 -16.84 -4.95
CA ASP A 360 -9.80 -16.36 -5.98
C ASP A 360 -11.25 -16.86 -5.86
N LYS A 361 -11.47 -18.15 -5.67
CA LYS A 361 -12.81 -18.76 -5.61
C LYS A 361 -13.65 -18.38 -4.40
N THR A 362 -13.07 -17.75 -3.38
CA THR A 362 -13.79 -17.32 -2.18
C THR A 362 -13.65 -15.84 -1.90
N GLN A 363 -12.78 -15.11 -2.59
CA GLN A 363 -12.82 -13.66 -2.63
C GLN A 363 -12.54 -12.97 -1.28
N GLY A 364 -11.96 -13.69 -0.33
CA GLY A 364 -11.94 -13.29 1.08
C GLY A 364 -13.32 -13.34 1.78
N LYS A 365 -14.43 -13.54 1.05
CA LYS A 365 -15.80 -13.70 1.58
C LYS A 365 -15.94 -14.90 2.54
N ILE A 366 -15.05 -15.90 2.47
CA ILE A 366 -15.01 -17.05 3.41
C ILE A 366 -13.60 -17.23 3.99
N GLY A 367 -13.13 -16.21 4.71
CA GLY A 367 -11.90 -16.29 5.49
C GLY A 367 -10.63 -16.45 4.63
N PRO A 368 -9.50 -16.85 5.25
CA PRO A 368 -8.24 -17.03 4.54
C PRO A 368 -8.32 -18.19 3.56
N ASP A 369 -8.16 -17.88 2.28
CA ASP A 369 -8.07 -18.83 1.20
C ASP A 369 -6.83 -18.52 0.37
N GLY A 370 -5.98 -19.52 0.19
CA GLY A 370 -4.78 -19.43 -0.64
C GLY A 370 -4.83 -20.38 -1.83
N ARG A 371 -5.98 -21.03 -2.08
CA ARG A 371 -6.13 -21.96 -3.20
C ARG A 371 -6.05 -21.19 -4.51
N PHE A 372 -5.41 -21.79 -5.51
CA PHE A 372 -5.38 -21.27 -6.88
C PHE A 372 -5.54 -22.42 -7.86
N ARG A 373 -5.98 -22.11 -9.08
CA ARG A 373 -6.01 -23.09 -10.17
C ARG A 373 -5.79 -22.43 -11.53
N ILE A 374 -4.72 -22.85 -12.20
CA ILE A 374 -4.38 -22.45 -13.56
C ILE A 374 -4.85 -23.55 -14.52
N ASN A 375 -5.68 -23.18 -15.49
CA ASN A 375 -6.19 -24.07 -16.55
C ASN A 375 -5.56 -23.72 -17.91
N ASN A 376 -6.19 -24.11 -19.03
CA ASN A 376 -5.76 -23.91 -20.43
C ASN A 376 -4.33 -24.36 -20.84
N LEU A 377 -3.53 -24.92 -19.93
CA LEU A 377 -2.14 -25.31 -20.18
C LEU A 377 -2.02 -26.25 -21.38
N LYS A 378 -1.05 -25.99 -22.25
CA LYS A 378 -0.80 -26.75 -23.48
C LYS A 378 -0.20 -28.13 -23.15
N PRO A 379 -0.88 -29.24 -23.49
CA PRO A 379 -0.34 -30.57 -23.23
C PRO A 379 1.03 -30.79 -23.87
N GLY A 380 1.96 -31.41 -23.14
CA GLY A 380 3.34 -31.61 -23.53
C GLY A 380 4.27 -30.40 -23.34
N ALA A 381 3.73 -29.20 -23.07
CA ALA A 381 4.55 -28.05 -22.69
C ALA A 381 4.98 -28.14 -21.22
N ARG A 382 6.08 -27.45 -20.90
CA ARG A 382 6.69 -27.40 -19.56
C ARG A 382 6.57 -25.99 -18.99
N TYR A 383 5.94 -25.87 -17.82
CA TYR A 383 5.69 -24.58 -17.16
C TYR A 383 6.48 -24.48 -15.86
N LYS A 384 7.09 -23.33 -15.61
CA LYS A 384 7.56 -22.93 -14.26
C LYS A 384 6.46 -22.07 -13.62
N LEU A 385 6.23 -22.25 -12.32
CA LEU A 385 5.29 -21.43 -11.56
C LEU A 385 6.07 -20.51 -10.62
N TYR A 386 5.56 -19.29 -10.39
CA TYR A 386 6.13 -18.37 -9.41
C TYR A 386 5.07 -17.47 -8.79
N THR A 387 5.36 -16.95 -7.60
CA THR A 387 4.58 -15.91 -6.91
C THR A 387 4.98 -14.51 -7.39
N GLU A 388 4.00 -13.62 -7.55
CA GLU A 388 4.19 -12.22 -7.95
C GLU A 388 3.18 -11.33 -7.20
N GLU A 389 3.56 -10.10 -6.87
CA GLU A 389 2.57 -9.09 -6.45
C GLU A 389 1.80 -8.55 -7.63
N ILE A 390 0.54 -8.21 -7.39
CA ILE A 390 -0.24 -7.38 -8.27
C ILE A 390 0.27 -5.94 -8.12
N VAL A 391 0.71 -5.32 -9.22
CA VAL A 391 1.40 -4.02 -9.19
C VAL A 391 0.42 -2.86 -9.07
N ALA A 392 -0.66 -2.88 -9.86
CA ALA A 392 -1.67 -1.83 -9.89
C ALA A 392 -2.97 -2.31 -10.55
N GLY A 393 -4.06 -1.60 -10.27
CA GLY A 393 -5.39 -1.86 -10.82
C GLY A 393 -6.37 -2.37 -9.75
N GLY A 394 -7.68 -2.18 -10.00
CA GLY A 394 -8.73 -2.69 -9.12
C GLY A 394 -8.84 -4.20 -9.25
N TYR A 395 -8.08 -4.94 -8.44
CA TYR A 395 -8.16 -6.39 -8.49
C TYR A 395 -9.27 -6.90 -7.61
N PRO A 396 -10.02 -7.89 -8.10
CA PRO A 396 -11.21 -8.22 -7.38
C PRO A 396 -10.92 -8.94 -6.05
N THR A 397 -10.11 -10.00 -5.99
CA THR A 397 -9.67 -10.50 -4.67
C THR A 397 -8.65 -9.51 -4.16
N GLU A 398 -8.83 -8.97 -2.96
CA GLU A 398 -7.98 -7.90 -2.43
C GLU A 398 -6.49 -8.24 -2.61
N PRO A 399 -5.73 -7.46 -3.40
CA PRO A 399 -4.30 -7.63 -3.52
C PRO A 399 -3.62 -7.56 -2.17
N THR A 400 -2.74 -8.52 -1.93
CA THR A 400 -1.89 -8.53 -0.74
C THR A 400 -0.45 -8.32 -1.15
N ALA A 401 0.31 -7.68 -0.27
CA ALA A 401 1.76 -7.66 -0.40
C ALA A 401 2.33 -9.07 -0.18
N LEU A 402 3.43 -9.38 -0.85
CA LEU A 402 4.22 -10.57 -0.54
C LEU A 402 4.79 -10.41 0.88
N VAL A 403 4.37 -11.30 1.78
CA VAL A 403 4.86 -11.37 3.16
C VAL A 403 6.19 -12.10 3.30
N SER A 404 6.77 -12.52 2.17
CA SER A 404 8.13 -13.05 2.03
C SER A 404 8.72 -12.68 0.66
N GLU A 405 9.88 -13.22 0.31
CA GLU A 405 10.41 -13.10 -1.04
C GLU A 405 9.50 -13.77 -2.09
N ALA A 406 9.51 -13.25 -3.32
CA ALA A 406 8.91 -13.94 -4.45
C ALA A 406 9.75 -15.18 -4.79
N GLU A 407 9.12 -16.30 -5.15
CA GLU A 407 9.83 -17.55 -5.39
C GLU A 407 9.25 -18.39 -6.52
N TYR A 408 10.10 -19.23 -7.11
CA TYR A 408 9.70 -20.27 -8.07
C TYR A 408 9.30 -21.54 -7.33
N TRP A 409 8.19 -22.13 -7.76
CA TRP A 409 7.81 -23.46 -7.32
C TRP A 409 8.85 -24.52 -7.69
N ASN A 410 9.14 -25.43 -6.77
CA ASN A 410 9.98 -26.59 -7.05
C ASN A 410 9.54 -27.90 -6.36
N THR A 411 10.16 -29.01 -6.78
CA THR A 411 9.80 -30.36 -6.26
C THR A 411 10.20 -30.61 -4.80
N ASN A 412 10.94 -29.69 -4.17
CA ASN A 412 11.32 -29.74 -2.76
C ASN A 412 10.67 -28.59 -1.95
N GLU A 413 9.51 -28.11 -2.39
CA GLU A 413 8.83 -26.95 -1.80
C GLU A 413 8.67 -27.03 -0.26
N GLN A 414 9.17 -26.02 0.46
CA GLN A 414 9.08 -25.88 1.91
C GLN A 414 9.44 -24.45 2.34
N SER A 415 9.00 -24.02 3.53
CA SER A 415 9.30 -22.66 4.02
C SER A 415 10.75 -22.42 4.49
N ILE A 416 11.70 -23.34 4.29
CA ILE A 416 13.06 -23.23 4.87
C ILE A 416 14.02 -22.55 3.87
N ALA A 417 14.14 -21.23 3.97
CA ALA A 417 14.89 -20.32 3.09
C ALA A 417 16.40 -20.59 2.88
N ALA A 418 16.99 -21.61 3.52
CA ALA A 418 18.36 -22.06 3.24
C ALA A 418 18.43 -23.31 2.35
N SER A 419 17.29 -23.95 2.11
CA SER A 419 17.17 -25.24 1.41
C SER A 419 16.04 -25.26 0.38
N ASP A 420 15.04 -24.39 0.56
CA ASP A 420 14.30 -23.81 -0.54
C ASP A 420 14.90 -22.43 -0.83
N LEU A 421 15.04 -22.08 -2.10
CA LEU A 421 15.68 -20.84 -2.54
C LEU A 421 14.87 -20.25 -3.69
N ALA A 422 14.56 -18.96 -3.63
CA ALA A 422 13.71 -18.26 -4.58
C ALA A 422 13.95 -18.57 -6.08
N CYS A 423 15.21 -18.79 -6.50
CA CYS A 423 15.56 -19.11 -7.89
C CYS A 423 15.54 -20.61 -8.26
N THR A 424 15.33 -21.52 -7.31
CA THR A 424 15.21 -22.96 -7.55
C THR A 424 13.86 -23.24 -8.19
N ALA A 425 13.85 -23.74 -9.42
CA ALA A 425 12.61 -23.89 -10.18
C ALA A 425 12.50 -25.28 -10.80
N SER A 426 11.41 -26.00 -10.50
CA SER A 426 11.05 -27.23 -11.21
C SER A 426 9.97 -26.95 -12.24
N ALA A 427 10.11 -27.53 -13.44
CA ALA A 427 9.13 -27.33 -14.51
C ALA A 427 8.13 -28.50 -14.58
N ILE A 428 6.84 -28.19 -14.41
CA ILE A 428 5.75 -29.16 -14.51
C ILE A 428 5.39 -29.36 -15.98
N THR A 429 5.29 -30.63 -16.41
CA THR A 429 4.78 -30.96 -17.75
C THR A 429 3.26 -31.05 -17.69
N ALA A 430 2.59 -30.25 -18.53
CA ALA A 430 1.13 -30.27 -18.64
C ALA A 430 0.65 -31.49 -19.44
N GLU A 431 -0.46 -32.09 -19.01
CA GLU A 431 -1.05 -33.30 -19.61
C GLU A 431 -2.55 -33.08 -19.82
N ALA A 432 -3.08 -33.49 -20.98
CA ALA A 432 -4.49 -33.31 -21.31
C ALA A 432 -5.39 -34.09 -20.35
N GLY A 433 -6.40 -33.43 -19.77
CA GLY A 433 -7.31 -34.06 -18.81
C GLY A 433 -6.78 -34.18 -17.39
N VAL A 434 -5.55 -33.75 -17.12
CA VAL A 434 -4.85 -33.96 -15.85
C VAL A 434 -4.63 -32.64 -15.13
N THR A 435 -5.00 -32.62 -13.84
CA THR A 435 -4.56 -31.58 -12.89
C THR A 435 -3.30 -32.07 -12.19
N LYS A 436 -2.20 -31.34 -12.31
CA LYS A 436 -1.00 -31.52 -11.46
C LYS A 436 -1.12 -30.67 -10.19
N THR A 437 -0.42 -31.05 -9.13
CA THR A 437 -0.43 -30.30 -7.86
C THR A 437 0.86 -29.51 -7.68
N ALA A 438 0.75 -28.26 -7.26
CA ALA A 438 1.85 -27.39 -6.87
C ALA A 438 1.38 -26.51 -5.70
N ASN A 439 1.75 -26.87 -4.46
CA ASN A 439 1.54 -25.98 -3.32
C ASN A 439 2.75 -25.06 -3.19
N PHE A 440 2.54 -23.86 -2.66
CA PHE A 440 3.61 -22.92 -2.30
C PHE A 440 3.68 -22.74 -0.78
N TYR A 441 4.89 -22.51 -0.26
CA TYR A 441 5.12 -22.28 1.17
C TYR A 441 6.10 -21.12 1.35
N PHE A 442 5.59 -19.92 1.68
CA PHE A 442 6.47 -18.75 1.82
C PHE A 442 7.69 -19.04 2.70
N ASN A 443 8.86 -18.75 2.16
CA ASN A 443 10.12 -18.83 2.88
C ASN A 443 10.08 -18.05 4.19
N GLY A 444 10.61 -18.65 5.26
CA GLY A 444 10.63 -18.08 6.60
C GLY A 444 10.77 -19.15 7.69
N TYR A 445 11.54 -18.85 8.72
CA TYR A 445 11.78 -19.76 9.85
C TYR A 445 10.68 -19.67 10.92
N LYS A 446 10.39 -20.79 11.58
CA LYS A 446 9.41 -20.90 12.69
C LYS A 446 10.04 -20.71 14.08
N ASP A 447 11.36 -20.61 14.11
CA ASP A 447 12.26 -20.49 15.27
C ASP A 447 13.12 -19.22 15.12
N GLY A 448 13.76 -18.77 16.21
CA GLY A 448 14.46 -17.48 16.20
C GLY A 448 13.53 -16.29 15.94
N VAL A 449 14.06 -15.25 15.29
CA VAL A 449 13.35 -13.98 15.05
C VAL A 449 12.12 -14.21 14.16
N GLN A 450 10.96 -13.73 14.62
CA GLN A 450 9.70 -13.76 13.87
C GLN A 450 9.34 -12.36 13.38
N TYR A 451 8.95 -12.24 12.12
CA TYR A 451 8.60 -10.98 11.45
C TYR A 451 7.19 -11.10 10.89
N THR A 452 6.26 -10.33 11.42
CA THR A 452 4.82 -10.54 11.21
C THR A 452 4.17 -9.24 10.75
N PRO A 453 3.58 -9.17 9.55
CA PRO A 453 2.78 -8.01 9.15
C PRO A 453 1.55 -7.90 10.05
N VAL A 454 1.25 -6.69 10.55
CA VAL A 454 0.17 -6.46 11.51
C VAL A 454 -1.10 -5.96 10.82
N THR A 455 -0.96 -4.88 10.05
CA THR A 455 -2.08 -4.22 9.38
C THR A 455 -1.58 -3.24 8.31
N TYR A 456 -2.47 -2.84 7.41
CA TYR A 456 -2.30 -1.73 6.49
C TYR A 456 -2.53 -0.42 7.26
N GLY A 457 -1.49 0.06 7.94
CA GLY A 457 -1.51 1.20 8.86
C GLY A 457 -0.15 1.41 9.52
N TYR A 458 -0.01 2.52 10.25
CA TYR A 458 1.25 2.91 10.90
C TYR A 458 1.16 2.76 12.44
N LEU A 459 1.90 1.82 13.05
CA LEU A 459 2.06 1.79 14.51
C LEU A 459 3.25 2.67 14.92
N GLY A 460 2.99 3.64 15.81
CA GLY A 460 4.01 4.56 16.31
C GLY A 460 4.58 4.22 17.69
N SER A 461 3.89 3.41 18.51
CA SER A 461 4.33 3.11 19.89
C SER A 461 3.89 1.72 20.35
N LEU A 462 4.80 0.99 20.99
CA LEU A 462 4.60 -0.36 21.55
C LEU A 462 4.57 -0.28 23.08
N SER A 463 3.60 -0.97 23.70
CA SER A 463 3.56 -1.15 25.16
C SER A 463 4.83 -1.88 25.61
N LYS A 464 5.37 -1.53 26.78
CA LYS A 464 6.69 -2.04 27.18
C LYS A 464 6.68 -3.50 27.65
N ASP A 465 5.49 -4.12 27.73
CA ASP A 465 5.32 -5.58 27.83
C ASP A 465 5.31 -6.31 26.47
N GLY A 466 5.24 -5.59 25.35
CA GLY A 466 5.22 -6.12 23.99
C GLY A 466 3.84 -6.53 23.47
N GLU A 467 2.78 -6.47 24.30
CA GLU A 467 1.49 -7.09 23.95
C GLU A 467 0.54 -6.21 23.12
N ARG A 468 0.72 -4.88 23.11
CA ARG A 468 -0.17 -3.92 22.43
C ARG A 468 0.59 -2.77 21.77
N ALA A 469 0.11 -2.24 20.66
CA ALA A 469 0.71 -1.06 20.02
C ALA A 469 -0.36 -0.08 19.53
N ALA A 470 -0.06 1.22 19.60
CA ALA A 470 -0.91 2.29 19.08
C ALA A 470 -0.47 2.73 17.68
N GLY A 471 -1.45 3.08 16.84
CA GLY A 471 -1.21 3.54 15.48
C GLY A 471 -2.38 4.31 14.88
N THR A 472 -2.23 4.67 13.61
CA THR A 472 -3.25 5.36 12.81
C THR A 472 -3.39 4.77 11.40
N ILE A 473 -4.60 4.86 10.85
CA ILE A 473 -4.95 4.60 9.45
C ILE A 473 -5.80 5.79 9.01
N ASP A 474 -5.38 6.55 8.00
CA ASP A 474 -6.07 7.76 7.51
C ASP A 474 -6.49 8.74 8.62
N SER A 475 -5.59 8.96 9.58
CA SER A 475 -5.81 9.74 10.82
C SER A 475 -6.87 9.19 11.78
N ILE A 476 -7.39 7.97 11.58
CA ILE A 476 -8.22 7.23 12.54
C ILE A 476 -7.30 6.45 13.50
N PRO A 477 -7.32 6.73 14.82
CA PRO A 477 -6.55 5.96 15.80
C PRO A 477 -7.03 4.52 15.97
N PHE A 478 -6.07 3.62 16.22
CA PHE A 478 -6.35 2.26 16.65
C PHE A 478 -5.27 1.74 17.61
N VAL A 479 -5.62 0.71 18.37
CA VAL A 479 -4.67 -0.07 19.17
C VAL A 479 -4.71 -1.53 18.70
N TRP A 480 -3.58 -2.02 18.23
CA TRP A 480 -3.36 -3.46 18.03
C TRP A 480 -3.11 -4.15 19.37
N ASP A 481 -3.72 -5.32 19.56
CA ASP A 481 -3.51 -6.25 20.67
C ASP A 481 -3.09 -7.60 20.07
N SER A 482 -1.91 -8.08 20.46
CA SER A 482 -1.29 -9.34 19.97
C SER A 482 -2.16 -10.60 20.12
N LYS A 483 -3.22 -10.56 20.94
CA LYS A 483 -4.13 -11.68 21.20
C LYS A 483 -5.55 -11.44 20.66
N LYS A 484 -5.95 -10.19 20.42
CA LYS A 484 -7.33 -9.81 20.02
C LYS A 484 -7.44 -9.16 18.65
N GLY A 485 -6.33 -8.72 18.04
CA GLY A 485 -6.35 -7.94 16.80
C GLY A 485 -6.54 -6.44 17.05
N ILE A 486 -7.24 -5.76 16.15
CA ILE A 486 -7.37 -4.30 16.13
C ILE A 486 -8.56 -3.83 16.97
N GLU A 487 -8.33 -2.84 17.83
CA GLU A 487 -9.33 -2.08 18.59
C GLU A 487 -9.35 -0.63 18.06
N TRP A 488 -10.45 -0.22 17.45
CA TRP A 488 -10.62 1.12 16.87
C TRP A 488 -11.03 2.16 17.93
N SER A 489 -10.66 3.43 17.73
CA SER A 489 -11.12 4.53 18.57
C SER A 489 -12.62 4.83 18.41
N PRO A 490 -13.22 5.56 19.36
CA PRO A 490 -14.56 6.14 19.16
C PRO A 490 -14.63 7.08 17.95
N GLU A 491 -15.86 7.27 17.44
CA GLU A 491 -16.16 8.24 16.38
C GLU A 491 -15.80 9.68 16.82
N GLY A 492 -15.27 10.48 15.89
CA GLY A 492 -14.84 11.87 16.15
C GLY A 492 -13.49 12.01 16.88
N VAL A 493 -12.77 10.90 17.09
CA VAL A 493 -11.40 10.90 17.62
C VAL A 493 -10.41 10.79 16.46
N LEU A 494 -9.39 11.64 16.46
CA LEU A 494 -8.40 11.80 15.40
C LEU A 494 -6.99 11.50 15.92
N GLY A 495 -6.12 11.04 15.03
CA GLY A 495 -4.77 10.58 15.36
C GLY A 495 -3.70 11.30 14.55
N VAL A 496 -2.70 11.83 15.26
CA VAL A 496 -1.51 12.48 14.66
C VAL A 496 -0.25 11.81 15.22
N ASN A 497 -0.10 11.83 16.54
CA ASN A 497 0.92 11.08 17.25
C ASN A 497 0.31 9.85 17.91
N SER A 498 1.03 8.73 17.94
CA SER A 498 0.53 7.44 18.41
C SER A 498 1.23 6.94 19.68
N SER A 499 1.40 7.79 20.70
CA SER A 499 2.01 7.38 21.98
C SER A 499 1.02 6.57 22.84
N ILE A 500 1.47 5.41 23.35
CA ILE A 500 0.71 4.53 24.24
C ILE A 500 1.38 4.39 25.61
N THR A 501 0.60 4.15 26.66
CA THR A 501 1.16 3.88 27.99
C THR A 501 1.89 2.55 28.07
N ARG A 502 2.70 2.42 29.12
CA ARG A 502 3.56 1.25 29.35
C ARG A 502 2.81 -0.08 29.42
N ASP A 503 1.56 -0.05 29.88
CA ASP A 503 0.61 -1.18 29.97
C ASP A 503 -0.35 -1.28 28.77
N GLY A 504 -0.18 -0.44 27.75
CA GLY A 504 -0.98 -0.42 26.54
C GLY A 504 -2.44 0.02 26.72
N ARG A 505 -2.82 0.69 27.82
CA ARG A 505 -4.24 0.99 28.13
C ARG A 505 -4.72 2.39 27.83
N LYS A 506 -3.80 3.36 27.72
CA LYS A 506 -4.12 4.74 27.36
C LYS A 506 -3.31 5.13 26.14
N MET A 507 -3.94 5.81 25.20
CA MET A 507 -3.32 6.36 23.99
C MET A 507 -3.52 7.87 23.96
N ILE A 508 -2.54 8.63 23.47
CA ILE A 508 -2.70 10.05 23.18
C ILE A 508 -3.35 10.23 21.80
N VAL A 509 -4.36 11.07 21.72
CA VAL A 509 -5.20 11.32 20.54
C VAL A 509 -5.61 12.79 20.50
N GLN A 510 -6.26 13.22 19.42
CA GLN A 510 -6.84 14.54 19.25
C GLN A 510 -8.36 14.40 19.18
N ALA A 511 -9.11 15.31 19.81
CA ALA A 511 -10.56 15.34 19.69
C ALA A 511 -11.12 16.75 19.93
N ASP A 512 -12.20 17.09 19.24
CA ASP A 512 -13.04 18.25 19.54
C ASP A 512 -14.15 17.84 20.53
N LEU A 513 -13.87 18.02 21.82
CA LEU A 513 -14.77 17.64 22.92
C LEU A 513 -15.67 18.78 23.41
N ASN A 514 -15.42 20.02 22.96
CA ASN A 514 -16.14 21.22 23.43
C ASN A 514 -16.94 21.94 22.33
N LYS A 515 -16.62 21.69 21.05
CA LYS A 515 -17.26 22.25 19.85
C LYS A 515 -17.19 23.77 19.78
N ASN A 516 -16.11 24.35 20.27
CA ASN A 516 -15.83 25.78 20.19
C ASN A 516 -15.55 26.19 18.74
N VAL A 517 -16.25 27.23 18.27
CA VAL A 517 -16.06 27.80 16.93
C VAL A 517 -15.13 29.00 17.03
N ILE A 518 -13.98 28.92 16.38
CA ILE A 518 -12.92 29.94 16.39
C ILE A 518 -13.03 30.93 15.22
N GLY A 519 -13.80 30.58 14.19
CA GLY A 519 -13.98 31.41 13.00
C GLY A 519 -14.93 30.76 12.00
N TYR A 520 -14.98 31.33 10.79
CA TYR A 520 -15.75 30.80 9.66
C TYR A 520 -14.91 30.93 8.39
N TYR A 521 -15.01 29.94 7.49
CA TYR A 521 -14.52 30.04 6.13
C TYR A 521 -15.42 30.97 5.29
N ASP A 522 -14.95 31.39 4.11
CA ASP A 522 -15.68 32.31 3.20
C ASP A 522 -17.05 31.76 2.74
N ASP A 523 -17.25 30.44 2.78
CA ASP A 523 -18.51 29.76 2.46
C ASP A 523 -19.51 29.72 3.64
N GLY A 524 -19.11 30.22 4.82
CA GLY A 524 -19.89 30.19 6.05
C GLY A 524 -19.73 28.93 6.90
N THR A 525 -18.83 28.01 6.54
CA THR A 525 -18.54 26.80 7.32
C THR A 525 -17.77 27.17 8.60
N PRO A 526 -18.20 26.73 9.80
CA PRO A 526 -17.52 27.03 11.05
C PRO A 526 -16.17 26.32 11.16
N VAL A 527 -15.16 27.03 11.67
CA VAL A 527 -13.85 26.47 12.02
C VAL A 527 -13.87 26.11 13.51
N THR A 528 -13.60 24.84 13.86
CA THR A 528 -13.42 24.40 15.25
C THR A 528 -12.00 23.93 15.51
N THR A 529 -11.64 23.75 16.78
CA THR A 529 -10.30 23.30 17.22
C THR A 529 -10.37 22.00 17.99
N ASN A 530 -9.55 21.03 17.59
CA ASN A 530 -9.27 19.85 18.41
C ASN A 530 -8.38 20.23 19.62
N SER A 531 -8.42 19.42 20.67
CA SER A 531 -7.46 19.47 21.79
C SER A 531 -6.80 18.12 22.03
N ALA A 532 -5.59 18.16 22.56
CA ALA A 532 -4.87 16.99 23.02
C ALA A 532 -5.71 16.22 24.05
N THR A 533 -5.88 14.92 23.85
CA THR A 533 -6.82 14.08 24.59
C THR A 533 -6.16 12.72 24.91
N ILE A 534 -6.50 12.13 26.05
CA ILE A 534 -6.14 10.74 26.38
C ILE A 534 -7.36 9.84 26.22
N TRP A 535 -7.24 8.81 25.37
CA TRP A 535 -8.22 7.74 25.23
C TRP A 535 -7.83 6.54 26.11
N ASP A 536 -8.70 6.17 27.07
CA ASP A 536 -8.60 4.91 27.84
C ASP A 536 -9.32 3.80 27.06
N THR A 537 -8.56 2.89 26.45
CA THR A 537 -9.09 1.85 25.53
C THR A 537 -10.09 0.96 26.25
N ARG A 538 -9.78 0.56 27.50
CA ARG A 538 -10.60 -0.35 28.31
C ARG A 538 -12.01 0.20 28.62
N THR A 539 -12.19 1.52 28.65
CA THR A 539 -13.46 2.16 29.02
C THR A 539 -14.09 3.00 27.92
N GLY A 540 -13.36 3.26 26.83
CA GLY A 540 -13.73 4.26 25.82
C GLY A 540 -13.68 5.71 26.32
N ARG A 541 -13.19 5.95 27.55
CA ARG A 541 -13.21 7.29 28.16
C ARG A 541 -12.17 8.19 27.51
N LEU A 542 -12.61 9.33 27.01
CA LEU A 542 -11.77 10.43 26.56
C LEU A 542 -11.53 11.40 27.73
N THR A 543 -10.28 11.84 27.91
CA THR A 543 -9.87 12.82 28.92
C THR A 543 -9.20 13.98 28.19
N ASP A 544 -9.91 15.10 28.08
CA ASP A 544 -9.37 16.34 27.54
C ASP A 544 -8.17 16.82 28.38
N LEU A 545 -7.08 17.18 27.73
CA LEU A 545 -5.93 17.82 28.37
C LEU A 545 -6.12 19.35 28.45
N GLY A 546 -6.91 19.90 27.55
CA GLY A 546 -7.23 21.32 27.40
C GLY A 546 -6.25 22.10 26.53
N ASN A 547 -6.43 23.42 26.55
CA ASN A 547 -5.66 24.43 25.81
C ASN A 547 -4.98 25.43 26.76
N LEU A 548 -4.19 26.35 26.20
CA LEU A 548 -3.56 27.45 26.96
C LEU A 548 -4.07 28.85 26.58
N ASN A 549 -4.88 28.95 25.52
CA ASN A 549 -5.34 30.20 24.89
C ASN A 549 -6.86 30.44 25.02
N GLY A 550 -7.63 29.48 25.53
CA GLY A 550 -9.08 29.55 25.59
C GLY A 550 -9.80 29.15 24.30
N ASP A 551 -9.15 28.36 23.42
CA ASP A 551 -9.62 28.03 22.06
C ASP A 551 -9.92 29.27 21.21
N THR A 552 -9.03 30.27 21.23
CA THR A 552 -9.13 31.43 20.31
C THR A 552 -8.51 31.16 18.94
N CYS A 553 -7.62 30.17 18.87
CA CYS A 553 -6.79 29.85 17.71
C CYS A 553 -6.15 28.45 17.90
N GLY A 554 -5.46 27.95 16.88
CA GLY A 554 -4.65 26.73 16.96
C GLY A 554 -3.80 26.55 15.72
N GLY A 555 -2.89 25.57 15.73
CA GLY A 555 -2.05 25.27 14.57
C GLY A 555 -2.69 24.30 13.59
N GLY A 556 -2.50 24.56 12.29
CA GLY A 556 -3.10 23.77 11.21
C GLY A 556 -2.40 22.42 10.96
N SER A 557 -3.17 21.42 10.55
CA SER A 557 -2.66 20.10 10.14
C SER A 557 -3.66 19.38 9.22
N GLN A 558 -3.34 18.15 8.80
CA GLN A 558 -4.25 17.29 8.03
C GLN A 558 -5.53 16.89 8.79
N ILE A 559 -5.59 17.07 10.11
CA ILE A 559 -6.80 16.87 10.93
C ILE A 559 -7.56 18.18 11.24
N GLY A 560 -7.22 19.27 10.53
CA GLY A 560 -7.69 20.62 10.82
C GLY A 560 -6.85 21.31 11.90
N TYR A 561 -7.45 22.30 12.56
CA TYR A 561 -6.79 23.09 13.60
C TYR A 561 -6.82 22.37 14.96
N SER A 562 -5.76 22.53 15.75
CA SER A 562 -5.74 22.09 17.16
C SER A 562 -5.16 23.17 18.07
N ALA A 563 -5.82 23.44 19.20
CA ALA A 563 -5.32 24.36 20.24
C ALA A 563 -4.17 23.76 21.07
N SER A 564 -4.05 22.43 21.06
CA SER A 564 -2.91 21.66 21.58
C SER A 564 -2.73 20.35 20.80
N TYR A 565 -1.48 19.91 20.62
CA TYR A 565 -1.11 18.60 20.07
C TYR A 565 -0.41 17.76 21.13
N GLY A 566 -0.98 16.61 21.49
CA GLY A 566 -0.33 15.64 22.36
C GLY A 566 0.78 14.88 21.63
N TRP A 567 1.93 14.67 22.28
CA TRP A 567 3.05 13.91 21.72
C TRP A 567 3.39 12.64 22.50
N ALA A 568 3.52 12.72 23.83
CA ALA A 568 3.97 11.59 24.66
C ALA A 568 3.30 11.52 26.03
N LEU A 569 3.28 10.30 26.61
CA LEU A 569 2.73 9.95 27.92
C LEU A 569 3.82 9.37 28.84
N ASP A 570 3.68 9.60 30.16
CA ASP A 570 4.44 8.82 31.15
C ASP A 570 3.96 7.36 31.20
N ALA A 571 4.63 6.52 32.01
CA ALA A 571 4.33 5.08 32.06
C ALA A 571 2.88 4.74 32.43
N THR A 572 2.18 5.65 33.11
CA THR A 572 0.82 5.48 33.65
C THR A 572 -0.23 6.35 32.96
N GLY A 573 0.18 7.22 32.02
CA GLY A 573 -0.66 8.27 31.46
C GLY A 573 -1.22 9.20 32.54
N SER A 574 -0.38 9.56 33.52
CA SER A 574 -0.68 10.55 34.57
C SER A 574 -0.03 11.92 34.30
N THR A 575 0.96 11.91 33.42
CA THR A 575 1.66 13.05 32.81
C THR A 575 1.59 12.89 31.29
N ALA A 576 1.36 14.00 30.60
CA ALA A 576 1.40 14.08 29.14
C ALA A 576 2.17 15.33 28.72
N VAL A 577 2.83 15.30 27.56
CA VAL A 577 3.57 16.44 27.01
C VAL A 577 3.24 16.66 25.55
N GLY A 578 3.43 17.89 25.08
CA GLY A 578 3.17 18.22 23.69
C GLY A 578 3.46 19.67 23.31
N THR A 579 2.79 20.10 22.24
CA THR A 579 2.80 21.48 21.72
C THR A 579 1.47 22.15 22.03
N ALA A 580 1.48 23.40 22.46
CA ALA A 580 0.29 24.22 22.63
C ALA A 580 0.49 25.59 21.97
N TYR A 581 -0.61 26.27 21.68
CA TYR A 581 -0.63 27.54 20.97
C TYR A 581 -1.10 28.67 21.90
N LEU A 582 -0.55 29.87 21.69
CA LEU A 582 -0.86 31.09 22.42
C LEU A 582 -0.98 32.26 21.44
N ASP A 583 -2.06 33.01 21.53
CA ASP A 583 -2.17 34.33 20.88
C ASP A 583 -1.45 35.35 21.78
N LYS A 584 -0.26 35.83 21.37
CA LYS A 584 0.52 36.79 22.17
C LYS A 584 0.29 38.23 21.75
N ASN A 585 0.02 38.47 20.47
CA ASN A 585 -0.11 39.81 19.90
C ASN A 585 -1.59 40.28 19.81
N GLY A 586 -2.55 39.36 19.93
CA GLY A 586 -3.99 39.60 19.84
C GLY A 586 -4.55 39.61 18.42
N ASP A 587 -3.89 39.01 17.44
CA ASP A 587 -4.32 39.01 16.03
C ASP A 587 -5.18 37.80 15.62
N GLY A 588 -5.35 36.81 16.51
CA GLY A 588 -6.10 35.58 16.27
C GLY A 588 -5.32 34.48 15.54
N PHE A 589 -4.08 34.74 15.15
CA PHE A 589 -3.15 33.76 14.59
C PHE A 589 -2.10 33.39 15.65
N CYS A 590 -1.76 32.10 15.73
CA CYS A 590 -0.93 31.59 16.84
C CYS A 590 0.26 30.76 16.37
N GLU A 591 0.61 30.89 15.08
CA GLU A 591 1.81 30.32 14.49
C GLU A 591 2.81 31.45 14.11
N GLY A 592 2.78 32.55 14.88
CA GLY A 592 3.66 33.70 14.74
C GLY A 592 5.14 33.32 14.72
N GLY A 593 5.90 34.03 13.89
CA GLY A 593 7.33 33.77 13.66
C GLY A 593 7.64 32.72 12.58
N PHE A 594 6.69 31.88 12.14
CA PHE A 594 6.96 30.87 11.10
C PHE A 594 7.16 31.49 9.70
N PHE A 595 6.48 32.61 9.41
CA PHE A 595 6.50 33.27 8.10
C PHE A 595 7.38 34.53 8.03
N GLY A 596 8.40 34.62 8.90
CA GLY A 596 9.40 35.69 8.85
C GLY A 596 9.04 36.98 9.60
N ASP A 597 7.91 37.03 10.31
CA ASP A 597 7.63 38.11 11.28
C ASP A 597 8.42 37.87 12.58
N THR A 598 9.66 38.37 12.60
CA THR A 598 10.65 38.14 13.67
C THR A 598 10.30 38.81 15.01
N PHE A 599 9.15 39.47 15.12
CA PHE A 599 8.73 40.19 16.32
C PHE A 599 7.71 39.44 17.19
N VAL A 600 7.07 38.37 16.67
CA VAL A 600 6.02 37.60 17.38
C VAL A 600 6.55 36.22 17.81
N GLY A 601 7.47 36.24 18.77
CA GLY A 601 8.20 35.05 19.22
C GLY A 601 7.53 34.24 20.35
N GLY A 602 7.48 32.91 20.21
CA GLY A 602 7.10 31.99 21.27
C GLY A 602 5.59 31.85 21.49
N GLU A 603 4.81 31.87 20.41
CA GLU A 603 3.39 31.52 20.41
C GLU A 603 3.17 29.99 20.38
N ILE A 604 4.09 29.27 19.73
CA ILE A 604 4.13 27.82 19.72
C ILE A 604 5.04 27.34 20.87
N VAL A 605 4.40 26.80 21.92
CA VAL A 605 5.05 26.54 23.21
C VAL A 605 4.98 25.07 23.64
N PRO A 606 5.98 24.58 24.40
CA PRO A 606 5.97 23.24 24.95
C PRO A 606 5.05 23.20 26.17
N PHE A 607 4.18 22.20 26.27
CA PHE A 607 3.33 22.00 27.45
C PHE A 607 3.67 20.73 28.22
N ILE A 608 3.30 20.75 29.51
CA ILE A 608 3.15 19.57 30.35
C ILE A 608 1.75 19.58 30.97
N TRP A 609 1.05 18.45 30.87
CA TRP A 609 -0.20 18.18 31.57
C TRP A 609 0.05 17.15 32.67
N THR A 610 -0.65 17.32 33.80
CA THR A 610 -0.68 16.30 34.86
C THR A 610 -2.11 16.11 35.35
N GLU A 611 -2.48 14.87 35.70
CA GLU A 611 -3.85 14.51 36.11
C GLU A 611 -4.42 15.36 37.25
N LYS A 612 -3.56 15.88 38.14
CA LYS A 612 -3.93 16.77 39.25
C LYS A 612 -3.74 18.27 38.95
N GLY A 613 -2.98 18.61 37.92
CA GLY A 613 -2.51 19.98 37.67
C GLY A 613 -3.12 20.64 36.44
N GLY A 614 -3.73 19.88 35.53
CA GLY A 614 -4.15 20.35 34.21
C GLY A 614 -2.94 20.63 33.29
N ILE A 615 -3.21 21.21 32.12
CA ILE A 615 -2.21 21.65 31.14
C ILE A 615 -1.53 22.96 31.61
N LYS A 616 -0.21 23.04 31.42
CA LYS A 616 0.61 24.23 31.72
C LYS A 616 1.75 24.35 30.72
N PRO A 617 2.21 25.57 30.38
CA PRO A 617 3.44 25.73 29.61
C PRO A 617 4.65 25.28 30.44
N LEU A 618 5.61 24.63 29.78
CA LEU A 618 6.94 24.40 30.35
C LEU A 618 7.76 25.69 30.35
N SER A 619 8.77 25.76 31.22
CA SER A 619 9.55 27.00 31.39
C SER A 619 10.38 27.32 30.15
N MET A 620 10.15 28.48 29.53
CA MET A 620 11.02 29.04 28.48
C MET A 620 12.02 30.08 29.06
N ALA A 621 12.29 30.04 30.36
CA ALA A 621 13.07 31.07 31.04
C ALA A 621 14.54 31.07 30.59
N GLY A 622 14.95 32.13 29.88
CA GLY A 622 16.31 32.31 29.34
C GLY A 622 16.48 31.90 27.88
N ILE A 623 15.40 31.52 27.20
CA ILE A 623 15.35 31.28 25.76
C ILE A 623 15.10 32.61 25.03
N ASP A 624 15.79 32.82 23.91
CA ASP A 624 15.56 33.98 23.04
C ASP A 624 14.48 33.65 22.00
N THR A 625 13.22 33.88 22.37
CA THR A 625 12.08 33.53 21.51
C THR A 625 11.97 34.36 20.22
N ALA A 626 12.77 35.42 20.04
CA ALA A 626 12.81 36.16 18.77
C ALA A 626 13.63 35.40 17.70
N ASN A 627 14.70 34.72 18.12
CA ASN A 627 15.50 33.84 17.25
C ASN A 627 15.00 32.38 17.27
N GLU A 628 14.31 31.98 18.34
CA GLU A 628 13.76 30.63 18.55
C GLU A 628 12.24 30.71 18.82
N PRO A 629 11.43 31.09 17.81
CA PRO A 629 9.99 31.32 18.00
C PRO A 629 9.20 30.04 18.26
N TRP A 630 9.70 28.87 17.84
CA TRP A 630 8.99 27.59 17.93
C TRP A 630 9.64 26.64 18.93
N HIS A 631 8.83 26.06 19.82
CA HIS A 631 9.26 25.06 20.79
C HIS A 631 8.18 24.01 21.03
N ARG A 632 8.57 22.72 21.03
CA ARG A 632 7.69 21.61 21.45
C ARG A 632 8.32 20.76 22.54
N ALA A 633 7.49 20.08 23.33
CA ALA A 633 7.90 18.91 24.10
C ALA A 633 7.35 17.66 23.40
N HIS A 634 8.19 16.65 23.16
CA HIS A 634 7.81 15.49 22.34
C HIS A 634 8.10 14.13 22.98
N ALA A 635 8.84 14.08 24.10
CA ALA A 635 9.03 12.85 24.86
C ALA A 635 9.06 13.13 26.37
N VAL A 636 8.62 12.16 27.17
CA VAL A 636 8.65 12.22 28.64
C VAL A 636 9.07 10.87 29.23
N SER A 637 9.96 10.90 30.22
CA SER A 637 10.42 9.72 30.95
C SER A 637 9.25 8.97 31.60
N GLY A 638 9.39 7.66 31.78
CA GLY A 638 8.35 6.82 32.38
C GLY A 638 7.91 7.25 33.79
N ASN A 639 8.77 7.95 34.54
CA ASN A 639 8.44 8.53 35.86
C ASN A 639 7.92 9.99 35.83
N GLY A 640 7.72 10.58 34.65
CA GLY A 640 7.21 11.94 34.46
C GLY A 640 8.19 13.08 34.75
N ARG A 641 9.44 12.81 35.13
CA ARG A 641 10.38 13.84 35.62
C ARG A 641 11.20 14.54 34.55
N VAL A 642 11.69 13.78 33.56
CA VAL A 642 12.49 14.30 32.44
C VAL A 642 11.58 14.45 31.23
N VAL A 643 11.50 15.65 30.68
CA VAL A 643 10.82 15.96 29.43
C VAL A 643 11.88 16.37 28.41
N LEU A 644 11.77 15.86 27.18
CA LEU A 644 12.59 16.27 26.03
C LEU A 644 11.74 17.01 25.02
N GLY A 645 12.39 17.90 24.29
CA GLY A 645 11.77 18.72 23.26
C GLY A 645 12.79 19.22 22.25
N ASN A 646 12.29 20.02 21.31
CA ASN A 646 13.10 20.60 20.25
C ASN A 646 12.66 22.05 19.98
N SER A 647 13.60 22.87 19.49
CA SER A 647 13.34 24.20 18.92
C SER A 647 13.79 24.28 17.46
N ASN A 648 12.96 24.94 16.63
CA ASN A 648 13.15 25.20 15.21
C ASN A 648 13.62 24.00 14.34
N PHE A 649 13.42 22.75 14.78
CA PHE A 649 14.02 21.54 14.19
C PHE A 649 15.56 21.49 14.21
N MET A 650 16.21 22.35 14.99
CA MET A 650 17.67 22.54 15.00
C MET A 650 18.33 22.27 16.36
N LYS A 651 17.59 22.34 17.48
CA LYS A 651 18.17 22.20 18.83
C LYS A 651 17.34 21.30 19.73
N ALA A 652 17.99 20.36 20.41
CA ALA A 652 17.36 19.60 21.48
C ALA A 652 17.32 20.39 22.80
N TYR A 653 16.22 20.22 23.54
CA TYR A 653 16.00 20.80 24.86
C TYR A 653 15.52 19.74 25.85
N ALA A 654 15.78 19.96 27.15
CA ALA A 654 15.23 19.15 28.22
C ALA A 654 14.74 19.99 29.41
N TRP A 655 13.75 19.46 30.13
CA TRP A 655 13.27 19.98 31.41
C TRP A 655 13.28 18.84 32.43
N ILE A 656 13.89 19.07 33.59
CA ILE A 656 13.93 18.11 34.71
C ILE A 656 13.07 18.69 35.84
N ASP A 657 12.12 17.91 36.35
CA ASP A 657 11.19 18.28 37.42
C ASP A 657 10.46 19.62 37.18
N GLN A 658 10.09 19.89 35.91
CA GLN A 658 9.48 21.15 35.44
C GLN A 658 10.34 22.41 35.71
N GLY A 659 11.65 22.22 35.88
CA GLY A 659 12.62 23.30 36.11
C GLY A 659 12.90 24.19 34.88
N LYS A 660 14.03 24.91 34.93
CA LYS A 660 14.51 25.73 33.82
C LYS A 660 14.90 24.86 32.61
N PRO A 661 14.76 25.37 31.38
CA PRO A 661 15.17 24.64 30.18
C PRO A 661 16.69 24.39 30.19
N ILE A 662 17.07 23.18 29.77
CA ILE A 662 18.44 22.77 29.50
C ILE A 662 18.60 22.75 27.98
N ASP A 663 19.41 23.67 27.46
CA ASP A 663 19.84 23.71 26.07
C ASP A 663 20.86 22.57 25.83
N LEU A 664 20.40 21.46 25.25
CA LEU A 664 21.23 20.27 24.98
C LEU A 664 22.16 20.50 23.78
N TYR A 665 21.78 21.38 22.84
CA TYR A 665 22.63 21.82 21.75
C TYR A 665 23.91 22.50 22.27
N LYS A 666 23.79 23.41 23.24
CA LYS A 666 24.93 24.13 23.81
C LYS A 666 25.87 23.29 24.66
N VAL A 667 25.37 22.24 25.32
CA VAL A 667 26.21 21.38 26.19
C VAL A 667 26.79 20.16 25.47
N ALA A 668 26.14 19.65 24.42
CA ALA A 668 26.50 18.41 23.75
C ALA A 668 26.45 18.45 22.20
N GLY A 669 26.06 19.57 21.59
CA GLY A 669 25.82 19.66 20.14
C GLY A 669 24.58 18.90 19.67
N ALA A 670 23.63 18.63 20.57
CA ALA A 670 22.44 17.84 20.30
C ALA A 670 21.37 18.61 19.50
N VAL A 671 21.02 18.11 18.32
CA VAL A 671 19.98 18.65 17.44
C VAL A 671 18.62 18.02 17.72
N ASP A 672 18.59 16.74 18.11
CA ASP A 672 17.38 16.03 18.52
C ASP A 672 17.64 15.05 19.67
N ALA A 673 16.57 14.71 20.40
CA ALA A 673 16.58 13.80 21.54
C ALA A 673 15.17 13.21 21.74
N TYR A 674 14.98 11.92 21.49
CA TYR A 674 13.66 11.28 21.54
C TYR A 674 13.59 10.10 22.51
N ALA A 675 14.52 9.14 22.40
CA ALA A 675 14.52 7.93 23.21
C ALA A 675 15.22 8.12 24.58
N MET A 676 14.59 7.64 25.67
CA MET A 676 15.21 7.60 27.00
C MET A 676 14.69 6.45 27.88
N THR A 677 15.51 6.03 28.85
CA THR A 677 15.10 5.06 29.87
C THR A 677 13.99 5.62 30.77
N PRO A 678 13.17 4.76 31.43
CA PRO A 678 12.04 5.21 32.26
C PRO A 678 12.40 6.17 33.41
N ASP A 679 13.67 6.19 33.83
CA ASP A 679 14.20 7.04 34.89
C ASP A 679 14.99 8.26 34.40
N GLY A 680 15.29 8.35 33.09
CA GLY A 680 16.14 9.37 32.49
C GLY A 680 17.66 9.16 32.68
N SER A 681 18.11 8.01 33.18
CA SER A 681 19.55 7.72 33.38
C SER A 681 20.31 7.46 32.07
N ARG A 682 19.61 7.15 30.98
CA ARG A 682 20.15 7.19 29.61
C ARG A 682 19.14 7.85 28.67
N VAL A 683 19.54 8.97 28.08
CA VAL A 683 18.85 9.71 27.01
C VAL A 683 19.72 9.63 25.76
N ALA A 684 19.13 9.26 24.63
CA ALA A 684 19.82 9.26 23.34
C ALA A 684 19.77 10.65 22.69
N LEU A 685 20.94 11.25 22.48
CA LEU A 685 21.09 12.55 21.82
C LEU A 685 21.68 12.37 20.42
N GLN A 686 20.98 12.85 19.39
CA GLN A 686 21.53 13.02 18.05
C GLN A 686 22.35 14.31 18.03
N THR A 687 23.65 14.22 17.72
CA THR A 687 24.56 15.40 17.72
C THR A 687 25.13 15.69 16.33
N GLU A 688 25.45 16.95 16.06
CA GLU A 688 26.02 17.38 14.76
C GLU A 688 27.37 16.72 14.41
N LYS A 689 28.16 16.32 15.41
CA LYS A 689 29.60 16.01 15.25
C LYS A 689 30.03 14.69 15.88
N ASP A 690 29.41 14.29 16.98
CA ASP A 690 29.78 13.12 17.76
C ASP A 690 28.84 11.91 17.51
N GLY A 691 27.98 12.00 16.48
CA GLY A 691 26.96 10.99 16.20
C GLY A 691 25.95 10.90 17.34
N LEU A 692 25.64 9.68 17.79
CA LEU A 692 24.77 9.48 18.95
C LEU A 692 25.56 9.48 20.26
N VAL A 693 25.12 10.32 21.20
CA VAL A 693 25.70 10.47 22.55
C VAL A 693 24.63 10.13 23.58
N PHE A 694 24.97 9.28 24.56
CA PHE A 694 24.10 9.05 25.71
C PHE A 694 24.32 10.11 26.78
N TRP A 695 23.24 10.73 27.25
CA TRP A 695 23.22 11.65 28.39
C TRP A 695 22.50 11.04 29.59
N ASP A 696 23.09 11.16 30.77
CA ASP A 696 22.47 10.78 32.04
C ASP A 696 21.93 12.02 32.75
N ALA A 697 20.61 12.22 32.65
CA ALA A 697 19.94 13.37 33.24
C ALA A 697 20.06 13.42 34.78
N THR A 698 20.29 12.27 35.44
CA THR A 698 20.47 12.21 36.90
C THR A 698 21.81 12.79 37.35
N LYS A 699 22.79 12.91 36.44
CA LYS A 699 24.12 13.50 36.67
C LYS A 699 24.22 14.97 36.25
N GLY A 700 23.13 15.57 35.77
CA GLY A 700 23.12 16.95 35.26
C GLY A 700 23.89 17.11 33.95
N THR A 701 24.53 18.25 33.73
CA THR A 701 25.21 18.60 32.46
C THR A 701 26.75 18.61 32.55
N GLY A 702 27.32 17.97 33.57
CA GLY A 702 28.77 17.80 33.69
C GLY A 702 29.34 16.85 32.63
N LYS A 703 30.64 16.93 32.34
CA LYS A 703 31.30 16.06 31.33
C LYS A 703 31.12 14.56 31.58
N ASN A 704 30.96 14.16 32.84
CA ASN A 704 30.73 12.78 33.27
C ASN A 704 29.27 12.30 33.14
N ALA A 705 28.36 13.17 32.70
CA ALA A 705 26.99 12.81 32.34
C ALA A 705 26.87 12.32 30.88
N PHE A 706 27.92 12.44 30.06
CA PHE A 706 27.88 12.11 28.63
C PHE A 706 28.78 10.91 28.29
N THR A 707 28.25 9.97 27.50
CA THR A 707 28.98 8.80 26.99
C THR A 707 28.82 8.72 25.47
N LYS A 708 29.93 8.78 24.73
CA LYS A 708 29.92 8.72 23.26
C LYS A 708 29.77 7.28 22.76
N THR A 709 29.11 7.10 21.61
CA THR A 709 29.06 5.82 20.89
C THR A 709 30.04 5.82 19.70
N LYS A 710 30.07 4.75 18.89
CA LYS A 710 30.79 4.75 17.61
C LYS A 710 30.09 5.73 16.64
N VAL A 711 30.84 6.69 16.11
CA VAL A 711 30.41 7.54 14.99
C VAL A 711 30.35 6.70 13.72
N LEU A 712 29.18 6.70 13.05
CA LEU A 712 28.99 6.05 11.75
C LEU A 712 29.49 6.97 10.62
N LYS A 713 30.17 6.39 9.64
CA LYS A 713 30.81 7.13 8.55
C LYS A 713 30.31 6.73 7.17
N TRP A 714 30.28 7.71 6.28
CA TRP A 714 30.08 7.49 4.86
C TRP A 714 31.23 6.69 4.25
N CYS A 715 30.92 5.89 3.23
CA CYS A 715 31.81 4.99 2.49
C CYS A 715 32.49 3.86 3.30
N GLU A 716 32.51 3.92 4.64
CA GLU A 716 32.93 2.83 5.53
C GLU A 716 31.71 2.02 6.02
N ASP A 717 30.71 2.68 6.62
CA ASP A 717 29.51 2.02 7.16
C ASP A 717 28.33 2.05 6.17
N PHE A 718 28.21 3.09 5.33
CA PHE A 718 27.12 3.29 4.37
C PHE A 718 27.60 3.88 3.05
N PRO A 719 27.06 3.45 1.90
CA PRO A 719 27.31 4.13 0.63
C PRO A 719 26.65 5.52 0.65
N LEU A 720 27.21 6.46 -0.12
CA LEU A 720 26.52 7.68 -0.50
C LEU A 720 25.95 7.48 -1.91
N LEU A 721 24.63 7.54 -2.04
CA LEU A 721 23.87 7.28 -3.27
C LEU A 721 23.04 8.52 -3.65
N GLY A 722 22.57 8.57 -4.90
CA GLY A 722 21.60 9.57 -5.35
C GLY A 722 22.14 10.99 -5.60
N MET A 723 23.46 11.17 -5.73
CA MET A 723 24.09 12.47 -6.00
C MET A 723 25.22 12.35 -7.03
N ASP A 724 25.58 13.47 -7.66
CA ASP A 724 26.69 13.59 -8.62
C ASP A 724 28.08 13.29 -8.02
N VAL A 725 28.18 13.22 -6.69
CA VAL A 725 29.38 12.81 -5.94
C VAL A 725 29.15 11.45 -5.29
N SER A 726 30.08 10.52 -5.47
CA SER A 726 30.00 9.17 -4.88
C SER A 726 31.26 8.79 -4.13
N CYS A 727 31.15 7.70 -3.36
CA CYS A 727 32.29 7.07 -2.69
C CYS A 727 33.38 6.58 -3.67
N GLU A 728 33.01 6.33 -4.93
CA GLU A 728 33.92 5.84 -5.97
C GLU A 728 34.62 6.96 -6.73
N THR A 729 33.98 8.14 -6.88
CA THR A 729 34.55 9.29 -7.59
C THR A 729 35.47 10.14 -6.70
N GLU A 730 35.01 10.49 -5.50
CA GLU A 730 35.72 11.43 -4.61
C GLU A 730 36.48 10.74 -3.45
N GLY A 731 36.08 9.51 -3.12
CA GLY A 731 36.66 8.74 -2.02
C GLY A 731 36.17 9.14 -0.62
N ALA A 732 36.29 8.21 0.32
CA ALA A 732 35.72 8.32 1.66
C ALA A 732 36.15 9.56 2.45
N ALA A 733 37.40 10.02 2.30
CA ALA A 733 37.92 11.17 3.04
C ALA A 733 37.22 12.49 2.64
N TYR A 734 37.08 12.75 1.34
CA TYR A 734 36.40 13.94 0.83
C TYR A 734 34.92 13.93 1.22
N ILE A 735 34.24 12.79 1.06
CA ILE A 735 32.85 12.64 1.47
C ILE A 735 32.68 12.91 2.97
N GLN A 736 33.55 12.34 3.81
CA GLN A 736 33.47 12.51 5.26
C GLN A 736 33.78 13.95 5.72
N GLU A 737 34.61 14.69 4.99
CA GLU A 737 34.91 16.10 5.23
C GLU A 737 33.74 17.02 4.83
N ASN A 738 33.07 16.75 3.70
CA ASN A 738 32.01 17.61 3.17
C ASN A 738 30.61 17.32 3.75
N PHE A 739 30.28 16.06 4.05
CA PHE A 739 28.95 15.65 4.52
C PHE A 739 28.85 15.41 6.03
N GLY A 740 29.97 15.39 6.76
CA GLY A 740 29.97 15.17 8.21
C GLY A 740 29.57 13.73 8.61
N PRO A 741 29.36 13.47 9.91
CA PRO A 741 28.96 12.15 10.38
C PRO A 741 27.55 11.79 9.88
N ILE A 742 27.26 10.49 9.77
CA ILE A 742 25.92 10.04 9.38
C ILE A 742 24.90 10.44 10.45
N PRO A 743 23.82 11.16 10.11
CA PRO A 743 22.75 11.47 11.06
C PRO A 743 22.08 10.19 11.58
N ILE A 744 21.78 10.17 12.89
CA ILE A 744 21.10 9.05 13.56
C ILE A 744 19.96 9.60 14.39
N THR A 745 18.72 9.31 14.00
CA THR A 745 17.51 9.71 14.72
C THR A 745 17.00 8.52 15.53
N SER A 746 17.03 8.62 16.86
CA SER A 746 16.59 7.56 17.76
C SER A 746 15.07 7.42 17.76
N SER A 747 14.55 6.20 17.58
CA SER A 747 13.12 5.94 17.70
C SER A 747 12.73 5.60 19.14
N ASP A 748 13.39 4.60 19.74
CA ASP A 748 13.02 4.10 21.08
C ASP A 748 14.15 3.25 21.71
N ILE A 749 14.05 2.98 23.02
CA ILE A 749 15.05 2.28 23.83
C ILE A 749 14.43 1.29 24.84
N SER A 750 15.17 0.24 25.18
CA SER A 750 14.87 -0.68 26.28
C SER A 750 14.99 -0.02 27.66
N ASP A 751 14.36 -0.60 28.67
CA ASP A 751 14.30 -0.01 30.03
C ASP A 751 15.66 0.06 30.73
N ASP A 752 16.53 -0.92 30.46
CA ASP A 752 17.91 -0.97 30.93
C ASP A 752 18.87 -0.14 30.06
N GLY A 753 18.35 0.44 28.97
CA GLY A 753 19.09 1.26 28.02
C GLY A 753 20.17 0.51 27.24
N LYS A 754 20.06 -0.82 27.10
CA LYS A 754 21.03 -1.67 26.39
C LYS A 754 20.68 -1.99 24.95
N VAL A 755 19.43 -1.80 24.54
CA VAL A 755 19.00 -1.94 23.15
C VAL A 755 18.30 -0.66 22.73
N LEU A 756 18.73 -0.08 21.61
CA LEU A 756 18.15 1.13 21.02
C LEU A 756 17.88 0.88 19.54
N ILE A 757 16.74 1.35 19.06
CA ILE A 757 16.39 1.35 17.64
C ILE A 757 16.37 2.78 17.11
N ALA A 758 16.85 2.96 15.88
CA ALA A 758 17.03 4.26 15.27
C ALA A 758 16.96 4.17 13.74
N GLN A 759 16.86 5.33 13.10
CA GLN A 759 17.09 5.50 11.67
C GLN A 759 18.45 6.16 11.44
N ALA A 760 19.17 5.78 10.40
CA ALA A 760 20.42 6.43 9.99
C ALA A 760 20.46 6.71 8.49
N GLY A 761 21.00 7.87 8.10
CA GLY A 761 21.09 8.31 6.71
C GLY A 761 20.43 9.66 6.46
N VAL A 762 20.15 9.96 5.19
CA VAL A 762 19.49 11.20 4.73
C VAL A 762 18.56 10.87 3.56
N TRP A 763 17.43 11.57 3.46
CA TRP A 763 16.32 11.17 2.59
C TRP A 763 16.70 10.97 1.11
N PHE A 764 17.62 11.77 0.57
CA PHE A 764 18.06 11.68 -0.83
C PHE A 764 19.08 10.56 -1.11
N SER A 765 19.77 10.05 -0.09
CA SER A 765 20.75 8.95 -0.23
C SER A 765 20.26 7.62 0.34
N GLY A 766 19.03 7.57 0.83
CA GLY A 766 18.46 6.45 1.58
C GLY A 766 18.53 6.63 3.10
N ILE A 767 17.49 6.14 3.78
CA ILE A 767 17.39 6.02 5.23
C ILE A 767 17.36 4.53 5.56
N HIS A 768 18.09 4.14 6.60
CA HIS A 768 18.21 2.74 7.01
C HIS A 768 17.84 2.52 8.47
N GLY A 769 17.16 1.40 8.72
CA GLY A 769 16.82 0.94 10.06
C GLY A 769 18.04 0.40 10.81
N MET A 770 18.20 0.83 12.05
CA MET A 770 19.36 0.54 12.89
C MET A 770 18.97 -0.06 14.23
N LEU A 771 19.78 -1.01 14.65
CA LEU A 771 19.76 -1.65 15.95
C LEU A 771 21.11 -1.40 16.63
N TRP A 772 21.10 -0.75 17.78
CA TRP A 772 22.25 -0.63 18.67
C TRP A 772 22.08 -1.58 19.85
N ILE A 773 23.13 -2.34 20.15
CA ILE A 773 23.18 -3.22 21.32
C ILE A 773 24.44 -2.89 22.13
N GLU A 774 24.29 -2.73 23.44
CA GLU A 774 25.42 -2.54 24.36
C GLU A 774 26.49 -3.63 24.17
N ASP A 775 27.76 -3.22 24.14
CA ASP A 775 28.95 -4.05 23.87
C ASP A 775 29.06 -4.73 22.48
N ILE A 776 28.07 -4.58 21.59
CA ILE A 776 28.20 -4.96 20.15
C ILE A 776 28.34 -3.70 19.28
N GLY A 777 27.51 -2.69 19.54
CA GLY A 777 27.43 -1.46 18.75
C GLY A 777 26.29 -1.47 17.72
N TRP A 778 26.48 -0.72 16.64
CA TRP A 778 25.49 -0.49 15.59
C TRP A 778 25.45 -1.63 14.56
N ILE A 779 24.24 -2.08 14.24
CA ILE A 779 23.92 -3.11 13.25
C ILE A 779 22.76 -2.58 12.38
N LYS A 780 22.82 -2.75 11.05
CA LYS A 780 21.66 -2.47 10.19
C LYS A 780 20.61 -3.55 10.41
N LEU A 781 19.34 -3.17 10.56
CA LEU A 781 18.26 -4.13 10.78
C LEU A 781 18.12 -5.11 9.61
N SER A 782 18.31 -4.66 8.38
CA SER A 782 18.36 -5.51 7.19
C SER A 782 19.47 -6.56 7.25
N ASP A 783 20.68 -6.21 7.68
CA ASP A 783 21.77 -7.19 7.88
C ASP A 783 21.48 -8.13 9.06
N PHE A 784 20.91 -7.63 10.16
CA PHE A 784 20.48 -8.47 11.27
C PHE A 784 19.45 -9.51 10.79
N PHE A 785 18.33 -9.09 10.22
CA PHE A 785 17.30 -9.98 9.70
C PHE A 785 17.82 -10.95 8.62
N ARG A 786 18.67 -10.47 7.69
CA ARG A 786 19.33 -11.33 6.69
C ARG A 786 20.17 -12.42 7.34
N THR A 787 21.02 -12.09 8.31
CA THR A 787 21.83 -13.08 9.03
C THR A 787 21.02 -14.02 9.92
N GLN A 788 19.85 -13.59 10.41
CA GLN A 788 18.90 -14.43 11.14
C GLN A 788 18.10 -15.38 10.21
N GLY A 789 18.11 -15.14 8.90
CA GLY A 789 17.36 -15.91 7.90
C GLY A 789 15.89 -15.48 7.74
N VAL A 790 15.55 -14.25 8.13
CA VAL A 790 14.18 -13.70 8.06
C VAL A 790 13.90 -13.26 6.61
N ALA A 791 13.48 -14.21 5.77
CA ALA A 791 13.14 -13.99 4.37
C ALA A 791 12.03 -12.94 4.18
N GLU A 792 11.13 -12.85 5.15
CA GLU A 792 10.06 -11.85 5.26
C GLU A 792 10.57 -10.40 5.22
N ALA A 793 11.83 -10.18 5.60
CA ALA A 793 12.48 -8.87 5.62
C ALA A 793 13.54 -8.68 4.51
N TYR A 794 13.70 -9.63 3.57
CA TYR A 794 14.69 -9.52 2.49
C TYR A 794 14.31 -8.44 1.47
N ARG A 795 13.02 -8.39 1.12
CA ARG A 795 12.46 -7.36 0.24
C ARG A 795 12.05 -6.12 1.02
N TYR A 796 11.38 -6.35 2.14
CA TYR A 796 10.78 -5.31 2.97
C TYR A 796 11.43 -5.32 4.35
N GLY A 797 12.62 -4.72 4.43
CA GLY A 797 13.30 -4.47 5.69
C GLY A 797 12.51 -3.51 6.60
N MET A 798 13.09 -3.12 7.73
CA MET A 798 12.46 -2.21 8.68
C MET A 798 13.23 -0.89 8.78
N ASP A 799 13.18 -0.09 7.72
CA ASP A 799 13.84 1.22 7.68
C ASP A 799 13.06 2.31 8.41
N GLY A 800 11.76 2.11 8.64
CA GLY A 800 10.87 2.95 9.45
C GLY A 800 10.73 2.44 10.88
N THR A 801 11.80 2.46 11.67
CA THR A 801 11.75 2.00 13.08
C THR A 801 10.84 2.89 13.93
N ALA A 802 9.88 2.29 14.65
CA ALA A 802 8.92 3.04 15.47
C ALA A 802 9.15 2.87 16.97
N SER A 803 9.00 1.66 17.54
CA SER A 803 9.07 1.47 18.99
C SER A 803 9.50 0.06 19.41
N ILE A 804 10.11 -0.06 20.60
CA ILE A 804 10.65 -1.30 21.18
C ILE A 804 10.11 -1.53 22.61
N ASN A 805 9.89 -2.79 22.99
CA ASN A 805 9.44 -3.15 24.32
C ASN A 805 10.50 -2.86 25.40
N GLY A 806 10.11 -2.94 26.67
CA GLY A 806 11.00 -2.65 27.79
C GLY A 806 12.20 -3.59 27.91
N LYS A 807 12.09 -4.82 27.38
CA LYS A 807 13.16 -5.83 27.39
C LYS A 807 14.13 -5.70 26.21
N GLY A 808 13.88 -4.82 25.25
CA GLY A 808 14.71 -4.67 24.06
C GLY A 808 14.65 -5.87 23.10
N ASN A 809 13.56 -6.63 23.07
CA ASN A 809 13.45 -7.87 22.28
C ASN A 809 12.12 -8.08 21.54
N GLU A 810 11.22 -7.09 21.54
CA GLU A 810 10.04 -7.04 20.67
C GLU A 810 9.91 -5.62 20.14
N MET A 811 9.65 -5.42 18.85
CA MET A 811 9.56 -4.09 18.25
C MET A 811 8.46 -3.99 17.18
N VAL A 812 8.07 -2.76 16.85
CA VAL A 812 7.22 -2.43 15.70
C VAL A 812 7.90 -1.38 14.81
N GLY A 813 7.63 -1.45 13.52
CA GLY A 813 8.12 -0.51 12.52
C GLY A 813 7.61 -0.85 11.12
N GLY A 814 7.85 0.07 10.19
CA GLY A 814 7.40 -0.03 8.80
C GLY A 814 8.53 0.29 7.81
N ILE A 815 8.11 0.73 6.63
CA ILE A 815 8.99 1.31 5.60
C ILE A 815 8.49 2.74 5.35
N PRO A 816 9.37 3.76 5.29
CA PRO A 816 8.94 5.13 5.01
C PRO A 816 8.17 5.21 3.69
N GLY A 817 6.96 5.79 3.73
CA GLY A 817 6.08 5.91 2.56
C GLY A 817 5.22 4.68 2.25
N VAL A 818 5.41 3.55 2.94
CA VAL A 818 4.54 2.36 2.81
C VAL A 818 3.59 2.29 4.01
N PRO A 819 2.26 2.31 3.82
CA PRO A 819 1.26 2.22 4.90
C PRO A 819 1.10 0.78 5.41
N MET A 820 2.20 0.12 5.77
CA MET A 820 2.20 -1.21 6.38
C MET A 820 3.20 -1.25 7.55
N THR A 821 2.78 -1.90 8.64
CA THR A 821 3.63 -2.09 9.82
C THR A 821 3.80 -3.57 10.12
N TRP A 822 5.02 -3.93 10.54
CA TRP A 822 5.37 -5.25 11.04
C TRP A 822 5.66 -5.20 12.54
N TYR A 823 5.32 -6.30 13.21
CA TYR A 823 5.74 -6.63 14.55
C TYR A 823 6.85 -7.67 14.47
N VAL A 824 7.92 -7.47 15.25
CA VAL A 824 9.09 -8.35 15.28
C VAL A 824 9.27 -8.91 16.68
N ASP A 825 9.13 -10.23 16.82
CA ASP A 825 9.52 -10.94 18.04
C ASP A 825 10.98 -11.39 17.88
N MET A 826 11.86 -10.80 18.67
CA MET A 826 13.29 -11.12 18.70
C MET A 826 13.68 -11.87 19.98
N LYS A 827 12.74 -12.31 20.84
CA LYS A 827 13.04 -13.00 22.13
C LYS A 827 14.05 -14.13 21.97
N LYS A 828 14.04 -14.78 20.81
CA LYS A 828 15.03 -15.74 20.33
C LYS A 828 15.75 -15.21 19.10
N ALA A 829 17.07 -15.40 19.07
CA ALA A 829 17.92 -15.12 17.93
C ALA A 829 18.97 -16.24 17.79
N PHE A 830 19.59 -16.34 16.62
CA PHE A 830 20.62 -17.32 16.32
C PHE A 830 22.03 -16.71 16.33
N VAL A 831 22.99 -17.49 16.81
CA VAL A 831 24.42 -17.26 16.66
C VAL A 831 25.09 -18.48 16.02
N CYS A 832 26.08 -18.25 15.17
CA CYS A 832 26.87 -19.29 14.53
C CYS A 832 28.11 -19.57 15.38
N LYS A 833 28.18 -20.78 15.95
CA LYS A 833 29.23 -21.21 16.88
C LYS A 833 29.88 -22.48 16.36
N HIS A 834 31.17 -22.38 16.02
CA HIS A 834 31.96 -23.48 15.43
C HIS A 834 31.27 -24.12 14.20
N GLY A 835 30.65 -23.30 13.34
CA GLY A 835 29.92 -23.77 12.16
C GLY A 835 28.51 -24.32 12.43
N ASN A 836 27.99 -24.23 13.66
CA ASN A 836 26.63 -24.66 14.01
C ASN A 836 25.74 -23.49 14.43
N SER A 837 24.56 -23.41 13.83
CA SER A 837 23.51 -22.45 14.19
C SER A 837 22.90 -22.81 15.55
N THR A 838 23.07 -21.93 16.54
CA THR A 838 22.60 -22.10 17.92
C THR A 838 21.57 -21.03 18.27
N GLU A 839 20.38 -21.43 18.71
CA GLU A 839 19.37 -20.48 19.22
C GLU A 839 19.72 -20.03 20.65
N VAL A 840 19.61 -18.72 20.91
CA VAL A 840 19.92 -18.06 22.18
C VAL A 840 18.87 -16.99 22.53
N GLY A 841 18.76 -16.63 23.81
CA GLY A 841 17.90 -15.55 24.29
C GLY A 841 18.45 -14.15 23.97
N PHE A 842 17.60 -13.29 23.40
CA PHE A 842 17.96 -11.91 23.07
C PHE A 842 17.46 -10.90 24.12
N PRO A 843 18.22 -9.82 24.43
CA PRO A 843 19.56 -9.51 23.92
C PRO A 843 20.71 -10.18 24.70
N GLY A 844 20.49 -10.58 25.96
CA GLY A 844 21.57 -10.90 26.90
C GLY A 844 22.47 -12.08 26.52
N GLU A 845 21.88 -13.25 26.28
CA GLU A 845 22.64 -14.48 25.93
C GLU A 845 23.29 -14.35 24.54
N PHE A 846 22.61 -13.67 23.62
CA PHE A 846 23.14 -13.31 22.30
C PHE A 846 24.42 -12.46 22.42
N VAL A 847 24.42 -11.40 23.24
CA VAL A 847 25.61 -10.57 23.49
C VAL A 847 26.75 -11.39 24.12
N ASP A 848 26.43 -12.24 25.09
CA ASP A 848 27.43 -13.09 25.76
C ASP A 848 28.12 -14.08 24.80
N GLU A 849 27.36 -14.71 23.90
CA GLU A 849 27.93 -15.64 22.91
C GLU A 849 28.71 -14.93 21.80
N VAL A 850 28.26 -13.75 21.36
CA VAL A 850 29.03 -12.91 20.41
C VAL A 850 30.36 -12.47 21.03
N LYS A 851 30.37 -12.05 22.30
CA LYS A 851 31.61 -11.76 23.06
C LYS A 851 32.54 -12.97 23.21
N ARG A 852 31.97 -14.18 23.27
CA ARG A 852 32.74 -15.45 23.28
C ARG A 852 33.24 -15.86 21.89
N GLY A 853 32.99 -15.05 20.86
CA GLY A 853 33.50 -15.22 19.50
C GLY A 853 32.52 -15.87 18.51
N ALA A 854 31.29 -16.16 18.91
CA ALA A 854 30.25 -16.58 17.97
C ALA A 854 29.93 -15.45 16.97
N ARG A 855 29.50 -15.81 15.76
CA ARG A 855 29.03 -14.83 14.76
C ARG A 855 27.52 -14.60 14.93
N MET A 856 27.08 -13.38 14.68
CA MET A 856 25.64 -13.04 14.70
C MET A 856 24.94 -13.71 13.52
N GLY A 857 23.87 -14.46 13.77
CA GLY A 857 23.07 -15.12 12.74
C GLY A 857 23.22 -16.64 12.65
N ARG A 858 22.43 -17.21 11.76
CA ARG A 858 22.48 -18.62 11.34
C ARG A 858 23.66 -18.82 10.38
N CYS A 859 24.48 -19.85 10.60
CA CYS A 859 25.65 -20.18 9.78
C CYS A 859 25.32 -20.32 8.28
N GLU A 860 24.11 -20.77 7.97
CA GLU A 860 23.60 -20.94 6.61
C GLU A 860 23.50 -19.61 5.84
N HIS A 861 23.21 -18.51 6.55
CA HIS A 861 23.00 -17.16 5.99
C HIS A 861 24.21 -16.22 6.11
N LEU A 862 25.31 -16.72 6.71
CA LEU A 862 26.62 -16.06 6.68
C LEU A 862 27.30 -16.27 5.33
N ARG A 863 27.94 -15.21 4.80
CA ARG A 863 28.69 -15.28 3.54
C ARG A 863 29.90 -16.23 3.72
N PRO A 864 30.46 -16.83 2.66
CA PRO A 864 31.66 -17.66 2.77
C PRO A 864 32.90 -16.93 3.32
N SER A 865 32.94 -15.60 3.27
CA SER A 865 33.96 -14.75 3.94
C SER A 865 33.77 -14.62 5.46
N ASP A 866 32.57 -14.93 5.93
CA ASP A 866 32.09 -14.66 7.30
C ASP A 866 31.93 -15.97 8.11
N ARG A 867 32.07 -17.13 7.44
CA ARG A 867 32.06 -18.50 7.98
C ARG A 867 33.45 -18.97 8.39
#